data_AF-A0A496BC32-F1
#
_entry.id   AF-A0A496BC32-F1
#
_cell.length_a   1.000
_cell.length_b   1.000
_cell.length_c   1.000
_cell.angle_alpha   90.00
_cell.angle_beta   90.00
_cell.angle_gamma   90.00
#
_symmetry.space_group_name_H-M   'P 1'
#
loop_
_entity.id
_entity.type
_entity.pdbx_description
1 polymer ?
#
loop_
_entity_poly.entity_id
_entity_poly.type
_entity_poly.pdbx_seq_one_letter_code
_entity_poly.pdbx_strand_id
1 'polypeptide(L)'
;MPVGGAPGYDRVPQSFGGERFLRRQRIEDWGMRQWYTSWGIQIYTGIPSECDAAQWHDLEFKYEAICAAPDVVFACIETLVNVTGNPLLTLTKSGGLRFSCRVPDYLHPNTEESRFYIYKDIPTAEDSYQRDVYLEILGEAGHSPWDARYEILLGDLLKPPIITKEVLFASVDALREGLHDPTPLRTDELRPASQNLIASLPVFSSHKLDLAEEALLKRRFTYLREESGFHHWAQCATDGTETNLLLWESEGIVWIRACTANVGLPTEDTPITDVWNDTGILPPIPTTGLPVSEKVLSVRAGKLSPLAVKRSSPVLRKSEGPEKDYKPLEKSIAQVQSVFGTEARVIGLTTEIGARNNYQVEAHLLRSSAVSFNAEYSVLKEAIRHFQRYNLPSPIRWKNYNVRWERVKDIPVEVRMATPFQHGNVCEDADRCHALVEKGADPSESICPKCPAYAACQERGYLSQSTMLQRAKTQIPWFPQVLLDPNYSALVEELLQPLHGIERLCIIDEVEGTEMFLKCGISKDTLKVWCINWQGSTLGNFAQALLNVLEVESEPNDIAVKRLRIVVRAFQLHEAELVRQMCQVNMRCKVVERGVVDDETKEELAHFTVVFKGGVSAYIPLNSNAATRLATKGFLTVQLESFKLNKNIRIPMSIEQAIQLGILDTGTVEKIQEFPSVYRNPDWTFWHQLKRFLTHYPRDADAPMIWHNNVLEFWVPPVLHPSVKKLMLMSATSSEQDFRRAFPDEEIETISIKPTSWVEGNQVFQIRTGTHTARTILDYDSTWDVIGLSKMGERFLLGICAEIERDPNVKHGIITYAPVIKQLQDIAKRKNVCLLTIFKNLNNLDAAFEASEVVWIVGTPFWQPGVIWRQAQILYGNDEEPLCYEAEFQHYKDERIQSIYRQNVANVITEIIGRVGLNRWRNKKVVLISSLEIPDVTDRPETFLFDWEDFEVAGSLDKLAETISIRQQFETERASLTAKSSRVEVERVLGCSSRQANRMLNKLRGGNIPRVTFREQILSLLADGEKKMAEMTAAIDGHPQAIHKELVRLTKIGEIEKVRWGVYSLPKASSSK
;
A
#
# COMPACT_ATOMS: atom_id res chain seq x y z
N MET A 1 -16.11 0.70 29.46
CA MET A 1 -15.16 0.10 30.42
C MET A 1 -14.30 -0.94 29.70
N PRO A 2 -13.14 -1.34 30.24
CA PRO A 2 -12.23 -2.30 29.60
C PRO A 2 -12.58 -3.77 29.92
N VAL A 3 -11.78 -4.68 29.36
CA VAL A 3 -11.77 -6.16 29.54
C VAL A 3 -12.89 -6.89 28.76
N GLY A 4 -12.60 -7.95 27.99
CA GLY A 4 -11.30 -8.61 27.74
C GLY A 4 -11.27 -9.36 26.41
N GLY A 5 -10.06 -9.57 25.87
CA GLY A 5 -9.83 -10.21 24.57
C GLY A 5 -9.54 -11.71 24.66
N ALA A 6 -9.75 -12.42 23.55
CA ALA A 6 -9.26 -13.78 23.33
C ALA A 6 -7.90 -13.73 22.59
N PRO A 7 -6.91 -14.57 22.93
CA PRO A 7 -5.57 -14.48 22.36
C PRO A 7 -5.47 -15.07 20.95
N GLY A 8 -4.78 -14.37 20.03
CA GLY A 8 -4.24 -14.96 18.79
C GLY A 8 -4.68 -14.37 17.44
N TYR A 9 -5.39 -13.23 17.41
CA TYR A 9 -5.89 -12.62 16.16
C TYR A 9 -5.50 -11.15 15.99
N ASP A 10 -4.27 -10.79 16.31
CA ASP A 10 -3.74 -9.42 16.26
C ASP A 10 -3.42 -8.94 14.84
N ARG A 11 -4.48 -8.76 14.04
CA ARG A 11 -4.49 -7.93 12.83
C ARG A 11 -5.78 -7.11 12.77
N VAL A 12 -5.64 -5.79 12.81
CA VAL A 12 -6.74 -4.88 12.46
C VAL A 12 -7.19 -5.18 11.02
N PRO A 13 -8.50 -5.34 10.75
CA PRO A 13 -8.99 -5.52 9.39
C PRO A 13 -8.58 -4.35 8.49
N GLN A 14 -8.12 -4.65 7.26
CA GLN A 14 -7.60 -3.63 6.33
C GLN A 14 -8.66 -2.68 5.74
N SER A 15 -9.90 -2.76 6.22
CA SER A 15 -11.03 -1.91 5.81
C SER A 15 -11.86 -1.46 7.02
N PHE A 16 -11.67 -0.20 7.41
CA PHE A 16 -12.64 0.52 8.25
C PHE A 16 -13.55 1.34 7.34
N GLY A 17 -14.77 0.86 7.08
CA GLY A 17 -15.76 1.58 6.28
C GLY A 17 -16.92 0.73 5.75
N GLY A 18 -18.13 1.27 5.82
CA GLY A 18 -19.29 0.85 5.03
C GLY A 18 -19.85 -0.55 5.30
N GLU A 19 -19.33 -1.55 4.59
CA GLU A 19 -20.13 -2.72 4.17
C GLU A 19 -20.10 -3.93 5.12
N ARG A 20 -19.28 -3.92 6.17
CA ARG A 20 -19.13 -5.11 7.06
C ARG A 20 -20.43 -5.48 7.82
N PHE A 21 -21.40 -4.57 7.88
CA PHE A 21 -22.73 -4.79 8.45
C PHE A 21 -23.75 -5.40 7.48
N LEU A 22 -23.48 -5.44 6.17
CA LEU A 22 -24.42 -5.89 5.14
C LEU A 22 -24.05 -7.24 4.50
N ARG A 23 -23.08 -7.98 5.07
CA ARG A 23 -22.60 -9.26 4.53
C ARG A 23 -22.58 -10.36 5.58
N ARG A 24 -23.12 -11.53 5.21
CA ARG A 24 -23.04 -12.78 5.99
C ARG A 24 -21.57 -13.14 6.22
N GLN A 25 -21.12 -13.14 7.47
CA GLN A 25 -19.78 -13.62 7.82
C GLN A 25 -19.75 -15.15 7.69
N ARG A 26 -19.19 -15.65 6.58
CA ARG A 26 -18.69 -17.02 6.50
C ARG A 26 -17.29 -17.04 7.09
N ILE A 27 -17.21 -17.38 8.38
CA ILE A 27 -15.96 -17.67 9.07
C ILE A 27 -15.64 -19.15 8.79
N GLU A 28 -14.40 -19.46 8.39
CA GLU A 28 -13.92 -20.84 8.33
C GLU A 28 -13.81 -21.42 9.75
N ASP A 29 -14.26 -22.66 9.94
CA ASP A 29 -14.45 -23.23 11.28
C ASP A 29 -13.19 -23.18 12.16
N TRP A 30 -13.39 -22.84 13.44
CA TRP A 30 -12.34 -22.93 14.45
C TRP A 30 -11.85 -24.37 14.58
N GLY A 31 -10.55 -24.59 14.36
CA GLY A 31 -9.95 -25.92 14.43
C GLY A 31 -10.16 -26.58 15.80
N MET A 32 -10.48 -27.88 15.80
CA MET A 32 -10.96 -28.65 16.96
C MET A 32 -10.18 -28.47 18.28
N ARG A 33 -8.90 -28.10 18.26
CA ARG A 33 -8.12 -27.84 19.48
C ARG A 33 -8.65 -26.66 20.33
N GLN A 34 -9.22 -25.63 19.71
CA GLN A 34 -9.80 -24.49 20.46
C GLN A 34 -11.23 -24.77 20.95
N TRP A 35 -11.94 -25.70 20.28
CA TRP A 35 -13.29 -26.13 20.63
C TRP A 35 -13.36 -26.83 22.00
N TYR A 36 -12.45 -27.78 22.26
CA TYR A 36 -12.43 -28.50 23.54
C TYR A 36 -12.10 -27.61 24.76
N THR A 37 -11.46 -26.46 24.56
CA THR A 37 -11.18 -25.49 25.62
C THR A 37 -12.34 -24.54 25.96
N SER A 38 -13.38 -24.44 25.13
CA SER A 38 -14.54 -23.58 25.36
C SER A 38 -15.80 -24.31 25.88
N TRP A 39 -15.67 -25.59 26.25
CA TRP A 39 -16.78 -26.45 26.72
C TRP A 39 -17.96 -26.56 25.73
N GLY A 40 -17.74 -26.22 24.44
CA GLY A 40 -18.77 -26.23 23.40
C GLY A 40 -19.76 -25.06 23.44
N ILE A 41 -19.50 -24.03 24.27
CA ILE A 41 -20.33 -22.81 24.39
C ILE A 41 -19.81 -21.73 23.43
N GLN A 42 -20.73 -21.02 22.76
CA GLN A 42 -20.44 -19.80 21.99
C GLN A 42 -21.28 -18.62 22.50
N ILE A 43 -20.70 -17.42 22.55
CA ILE A 43 -21.35 -16.19 23.04
C ILE A 43 -21.37 -15.17 21.90
N TYR A 44 -22.54 -14.62 21.57
CA TYR A 44 -22.68 -13.61 20.51
C TYR A 44 -22.93 -12.21 21.11
N THR A 45 -21.88 -11.38 21.14
CA THR A 45 -21.99 -9.95 21.48
C THR A 45 -22.26 -9.12 20.22
N GLY A 46 -23.52 -9.11 19.77
CA GLY A 46 -23.96 -8.22 18.68
C GLY A 46 -24.05 -6.76 19.10
N ILE A 47 -24.04 -5.84 18.13
CA ILE A 47 -24.43 -4.44 18.34
C ILE A 47 -25.97 -4.37 18.31
N PRO A 48 -26.65 -3.61 19.18
CA PRO A 48 -28.10 -3.70 19.34
C PRO A 48 -28.89 -3.21 18.11
N SER A 49 -29.99 -3.89 17.80
CA SER A 49 -31.03 -3.38 16.90
C SER A 49 -31.99 -2.47 17.66
N GLU A 50 -32.35 -1.33 17.09
CA GLU A 50 -33.12 -0.33 17.82
C GLU A 50 -34.63 -0.56 17.65
N CYS A 51 -35.23 -1.28 18.62
CA CYS A 51 -36.51 -0.90 19.20
C CYS A 51 -36.81 -1.43 20.61
N ASP A 52 -37.63 -0.66 21.33
CA ASP A 52 -38.36 -0.96 22.56
C ASP A 52 -37.50 -1.28 23.77
N ALA A 53 -36.48 -0.46 23.94
CA ALA A 53 -35.64 -0.38 25.12
C ALA A 53 -35.03 -1.75 25.51
N ALA A 54 -34.47 -2.46 24.53
CA ALA A 54 -33.92 -3.80 24.72
C ALA A 54 -32.70 -4.12 23.84
N GLN A 55 -31.52 -4.06 24.43
CA GLN A 55 -30.40 -4.93 24.09
C GLN A 55 -30.76 -6.38 24.48
N TRP A 56 -30.25 -7.38 23.76
CA TRP A 56 -30.34 -8.79 24.16
C TRP A 56 -28.99 -9.51 23.91
N HIS A 57 -28.71 -10.56 24.67
CA HIS A 57 -27.46 -11.34 24.58
C HIS A 57 -27.74 -12.82 24.38
N ASP A 58 -27.02 -13.46 23.44
CA ASP A 58 -27.19 -14.88 23.06
C ASP A 58 -26.02 -15.76 23.53
N LEU A 59 -26.36 -16.92 24.11
CA LEU A 59 -25.47 -18.01 24.54
C LEU A 59 -25.89 -19.31 23.86
N GLU A 60 -25.04 -19.90 23.01
CA GLU A 60 -25.37 -21.11 22.24
C GLU A 60 -24.57 -22.34 22.70
N PHE A 61 -25.30 -23.39 23.07
CA PHE A 61 -24.82 -24.74 23.38
C PHE A 61 -25.10 -25.64 22.16
N LYS A 62 -24.07 -26.12 21.45
CA LYS A 62 -24.32 -26.99 20.28
C LYS A 62 -24.82 -28.39 20.67
N TYR A 63 -25.44 -29.09 19.72
CA TYR A 63 -26.07 -30.40 19.92
C TYR A 63 -25.10 -31.43 20.53
N GLU A 64 -23.85 -31.42 20.07
CA GLU A 64 -22.80 -32.33 20.53
C GLU A 64 -22.47 -32.12 22.02
N ALA A 65 -22.55 -30.88 22.52
CA ALA A 65 -22.34 -30.57 23.93
C ALA A 65 -23.52 -31.05 24.81
N ILE A 66 -24.75 -30.91 24.30
CA ILE A 66 -25.97 -31.42 24.95
C ILE A 66 -25.93 -32.96 25.03
N CYS A 67 -25.50 -33.63 23.96
CA CYS A 67 -25.33 -35.09 23.96
C CYS A 67 -24.17 -35.58 24.85
N ALA A 68 -23.08 -34.80 24.97
CA ALA A 68 -21.90 -35.20 25.73
C ALA A 68 -22.01 -34.94 27.25
N ALA A 69 -22.73 -33.90 27.68
CA ALA A 69 -22.84 -33.51 29.09
C ALA A 69 -24.21 -32.85 29.43
N PRO A 70 -25.34 -33.55 29.24
CA PRO A 70 -26.69 -32.96 29.35
C PRO A 70 -26.96 -32.33 30.72
N ASP A 71 -26.56 -32.98 31.82
CA ASP A 71 -26.80 -32.49 33.19
C ASP A 71 -26.06 -31.17 33.48
N VAL A 72 -24.88 -30.99 32.88
CA VAL A 72 -24.07 -29.77 33.03
C VAL A 72 -24.67 -28.62 32.23
N VAL A 73 -25.15 -28.91 31.01
CA VAL A 73 -25.86 -27.91 30.19
C VAL A 73 -27.18 -27.51 30.86
N PHE A 74 -27.93 -28.46 31.42
CA PHE A 74 -29.15 -28.18 32.18
C PHE A 74 -28.87 -27.28 33.40
N ALA A 75 -27.90 -27.62 34.25
CA ALA A 75 -27.54 -26.82 35.41
C ALA A 75 -27.05 -25.40 35.04
N CYS A 76 -26.34 -25.25 33.92
CA CYS A 76 -25.99 -23.92 33.39
C CYS A 76 -27.23 -23.14 32.96
N ILE A 77 -28.15 -23.75 32.19
CA ILE A 77 -29.38 -23.09 31.73
C ILE A 77 -30.26 -22.71 32.93
N GLU A 78 -30.44 -23.59 33.92
CA GLU A 78 -31.19 -23.30 35.14
C GLU A 78 -30.56 -22.14 35.93
N THR A 79 -29.23 -22.11 36.07
CA THR A 79 -28.52 -20.98 36.69
C THR A 79 -28.75 -19.67 35.93
N LEU A 80 -28.69 -19.71 34.60
CA LEU A 80 -28.90 -18.54 33.73
C LEU A 80 -30.35 -18.03 33.76
N VAL A 81 -31.35 -18.93 33.78
CA VAL A 81 -32.77 -18.59 33.97
C VAL A 81 -32.97 -17.82 35.27
N ASN A 82 -32.34 -18.26 36.36
CA ASN A 82 -32.52 -17.69 37.70
C ASN A 82 -31.81 -16.34 37.91
N VAL A 83 -30.84 -15.96 37.08
CA VAL A 83 -30.06 -14.71 37.23
C VAL A 83 -30.29 -13.67 36.12
N THR A 84 -31.19 -13.91 35.17
CA THR A 84 -31.45 -12.98 34.05
C THR A 84 -32.91 -12.63 33.86
N GLY A 85 -33.19 -11.42 33.37
CA GLY A 85 -34.56 -10.95 33.10
C GLY A 85 -35.05 -11.42 31.74
N ASN A 86 -36.23 -12.04 31.72
CA ASN A 86 -36.89 -12.63 30.53
C ASN A 86 -35.98 -13.57 29.72
N PRO A 87 -35.57 -14.73 30.28
CA PRO A 87 -34.78 -15.71 29.55
C PRO A 87 -35.61 -16.42 28.47
N LEU A 88 -35.04 -16.59 27.28
CA LEU A 88 -35.61 -17.30 26.14
C LEU A 88 -34.68 -18.45 25.73
N LEU A 89 -35.15 -19.70 25.76
CA LEU A 89 -34.40 -20.86 25.26
C LEU A 89 -35.01 -21.34 23.93
N THR A 90 -34.19 -21.40 22.87
CA THR A 90 -34.59 -21.80 21.51
C THR A 90 -33.76 -22.98 21.00
N LEU A 91 -34.38 -23.90 20.27
CA LEU A 91 -33.67 -24.98 19.59
C LEU A 91 -33.14 -24.47 18.24
N THR A 92 -31.84 -24.65 17.98
CA THR A 92 -31.18 -24.24 16.74
C THR A 92 -31.36 -25.28 15.64
N LYS A 93 -31.12 -24.89 14.38
CA LYS A 93 -31.28 -25.78 13.22
C LYS A 93 -30.30 -26.96 13.16
N SER A 94 -29.27 -26.98 14.02
CA SER A 94 -28.35 -28.09 14.21
C SER A 94 -28.71 -29.00 15.41
N GLY A 95 -29.81 -28.71 16.12
CA GLY A 95 -30.21 -29.42 17.34
C GLY A 95 -29.61 -28.87 18.64
N GLY A 96 -28.78 -27.82 18.56
CA GLY A 96 -28.27 -27.10 19.73
C GLY A 96 -29.35 -26.29 20.44
N LEU A 97 -29.06 -25.79 21.64
CA LEU A 97 -29.92 -24.90 22.41
C LEU A 97 -29.25 -23.53 22.52
N ARG A 98 -30.01 -22.47 22.25
CA ARG A 98 -29.58 -21.07 22.40
C ARG A 98 -30.41 -20.39 23.48
N PHE A 99 -29.74 -19.81 24.45
CA PHE A 99 -30.30 -19.04 25.55
C PHE A 99 -30.09 -17.54 25.31
N SER A 100 -31.16 -16.75 25.38
CA SER A 100 -31.16 -15.31 25.10
C SER A 100 -31.78 -14.51 26.27
N CYS A 101 -31.19 -13.37 26.67
CA CYS A 101 -31.70 -12.54 27.78
C CYS A 101 -31.54 -11.01 27.58
N ARG A 102 -32.33 -10.19 28.29
CA ARG A 102 -32.54 -8.74 28.04
C ARG A 102 -31.67 -7.79 28.89
N VAL A 103 -31.25 -6.66 28.29
CA VAL A 103 -30.62 -5.46 28.91
C VAL A 103 -31.23 -4.18 28.24
N PRO A 104 -31.33 -2.96 28.84
CA PRO A 104 -32.21 -1.88 28.30
C PRO A 104 -31.74 -0.94 27.13
N ASP A 105 -32.70 -0.16 26.58
CA ASP A 105 -32.66 1.14 25.79
C ASP A 105 -32.32 1.21 24.24
N TYR A 106 -33.32 1.47 23.32
CA TYR A 106 -33.33 1.91 21.86
C TYR A 106 -34.80 1.91 21.21
N LEU A 107 -35.10 2.33 19.93
CA LEU A 107 -36.45 2.63 19.28
C LEU A 107 -36.60 2.51 17.70
N HIS A 108 -37.79 2.13 17.12
CA HIS A 108 -38.16 1.90 15.67
C HIS A 108 -39.16 2.91 15.00
N PRO A 109 -39.44 2.79 13.67
CA PRO A 109 -40.53 3.45 12.90
C PRO A 109 -41.61 2.51 12.26
N ASN A 110 -42.74 2.95 11.64
CA ASN A 110 -43.69 4.02 12.02
C ASN A 110 -45.08 4.08 11.28
N THR A 111 -45.53 3.12 10.45
CA THR A 111 -46.81 3.24 9.68
C THR A 111 -47.67 1.95 9.63
N GLU A 112 -48.96 2.10 9.25
CA GLU A 112 -49.99 1.06 9.35
C GLU A 112 -50.40 0.37 8.02
N GLU A 113 -50.26 1.05 6.87
CA GLU A 113 -50.95 0.64 5.62
C GLU A 113 -50.47 -0.67 4.95
N SER A 114 -49.44 -1.33 5.47
CA SER A 114 -48.86 -2.57 4.91
C SER A 114 -49.47 -3.88 5.43
N ARG A 115 -50.45 -3.81 6.34
CA ARG A 115 -50.87 -4.91 7.25
C ARG A 115 -52.09 -5.73 6.77
N PHE A 116 -52.14 -7.01 7.15
CA PHE A 116 -53.18 -7.97 6.75
C PHE A 116 -53.38 -9.08 7.81
N TYR A 117 -54.61 -9.50 8.16
CA TYR A 117 -54.88 -10.29 9.40
C TYR A 117 -55.58 -11.65 9.22
N ILE A 118 -55.28 -12.58 10.13
CA ILE A 118 -55.88 -13.91 10.36
C ILE A 118 -56.43 -13.98 11.79
N TYR A 119 -57.48 -14.75 12.05
CA TYR A 119 -58.21 -14.79 13.34
C TYR A 119 -58.38 -16.20 13.89
N LYS A 120 -58.62 -16.30 15.21
CA LYS A 120 -58.69 -17.55 15.99
C LYS A 120 -59.89 -18.45 15.69
N ASP A 121 -61.06 -17.82 15.51
CA ASP A 121 -62.35 -18.48 15.30
C ASP A 121 -63.11 -17.77 14.17
N ILE A 122 -63.99 -18.49 13.46
CA ILE A 122 -64.85 -17.89 12.41
C ILE A 122 -66.10 -17.28 13.08
N PRO A 123 -66.44 -16.00 12.82
CA PRO A 123 -67.58 -15.34 13.47
C PRO A 123 -68.91 -16.07 13.25
N THR A 124 -69.64 -16.30 14.34
CA THR A 124 -71.05 -16.73 14.30
C THR A 124 -71.97 -15.51 14.32
N ALA A 125 -73.24 -15.68 13.92
CA ALA A 125 -74.17 -14.57 13.75
C ALA A 125 -74.60 -13.87 15.05
N GLU A 126 -74.26 -14.42 16.22
CA GLU A 126 -74.72 -13.94 17.54
C GLU A 126 -73.68 -13.12 18.30
N ASP A 127 -72.38 -13.21 17.95
CA ASP A 127 -71.35 -12.27 18.43
C ASP A 127 -70.39 -11.91 17.30
N SER A 128 -70.37 -10.64 16.93
CA SER A 128 -69.71 -10.12 15.72
C SER A 128 -68.62 -9.07 15.99
N TYR A 129 -68.32 -8.79 17.27
CA TYR A 129 -67.41 -7.71 17.67
C TYR A 129 -66.24 -8.14 18.56
N GLN A 130 -66.23 -9.36 19.13
CA GLN A 130 -65.02 -9.94 19.69
C GLN A 130 -64.11 -10.51 18.58
N ARG A 131 -62.82 -10.17 18.61
CA ARG A 131 -61.82 -10.61 17.62
C ARG A 131 -60.49 -10.95 18.28
N ASP A 132 -60.22 -12.23 18.48
CA ASP A 132 -58.88 -12.72 18.78
C ASP A 132 -58.11 -12.88 17.45
N VAL A 133 -57.10 -12.05 17.24
CA VAL A 133 -56.22 -12.06 16.06
C VAL A 133 -55.15 -13.13 16.23
N TYR A 134 -54.96 -14.01 15.23
CA TYR A 134 -54.04 -15.14 15.30
C TYR A 134 -52.67 -14.90 14.62
N LEU A 135 -52.64 -14.10 13.54
CA LEU A 135 -51.43 -13.74 12.80
C LEU A 135 -51.69 -12.56 11.83
N GLU A 136 -50.75 -11.62 11.71
CA GLU A 136 -50.72 -10.55 10.69
C GLU A 136 -49.54 -10.76 9.73
N ILE A 137 -49.74 -10.49 8.44
CA ILE A 137 -48.79 -10.69 7.33
C ILE A 137 -48.70 -9.40 6.50
N LEU A 138 -47.50 -9.01 6.06
CA LEU A 138 -47.29 -7.88 5.13
C LEU A 138 -46.99 -8.36 3.69
N GLY A 139 -47.47 -7.60 2.69
CA GLY A 139 -47.09 -7.73 1.28
C GLY A 139 -47.09 -6.37 0.57
N GLU A 140 -46.60 -6.21 -0.65
CA GLU A 140 -46.01 -7.21 -1.57
C GLU A 140 -44.80 -6.61 -2.37
N ALA A 141 -44.38 -5.39 -2.03
CA ALA A 141 -43.46 -4.57 -2.84
C ALA A 141 -42.01 -4.49 -2.28
N GLY A 142 -41.46 -5.63 -1.86
CA GLY A 142 -40.06 -5.79 -1.45
C GLY A 142 -39.52 -7.14 -1.89
N HIS A 143 -38.30 -7.18 -2.46
CA HIS A 143 -37.79 -8.37 -3.16
C HIS A 143 -37.19 -9.47 -2.25
N SER A 144 -37.92 -9.91 -1.21
CA SER A 144 -37.82 -11.30 -0.74
C SER A 144 -39.06 -11.75 0.06
N PRO A 145 -39.43 -13.05 0.03
CA PRO A 145 -40.41 -13.62 0.95
C PRO A 145 -40.00 -13.65 2.43
N TRP A 146 -38.83 -13.08 2.80
CA TRP A 146 -38.38 -12.94 4.19
C TRP A 146 -38.67 -11.55 4.78
N ASP A 147 -39.21 -10.62 3.98
CA ASP A 147 -39.50 -9.24 4.39
C ASP A 147 -40.97 -9.03 4.85
N ALA A 148 -41.75 -10.11 4.96
CA ALA A 148 -43.09 -10.11 5.53
C ALA A 148 -43.08 -10.29 7.07
N ARG A 149 -43.52 -9.25 7.81
CA ARG A 149 -43.82 -9.27 9.26
C ARG A 149 -45.31 -9.60 9.51
N TYR A 150 -45.87 -9.78 10.72
CA TYR A 150 -45.28 -9.77 12.07
C TYR A 150 -45.33 -11.20 12.70
N GLU A 151 -46.19 -11.64 13.63
CA GLU A 151 -47.18 -10.99 14.53
C GLU A 151 -47.46 -11.88 15.78
N ILE A 152 -48.53 -11.58 16.53
CA ILE A 152 -48.68 -11.87 17.96
C ILE A 152 -50.18 -11.99 18.31
N LEU A 153 -50.55 -13.16 18.83
CA LEU A 153 -51.76 -13.32 19.63
C LEU A 153 -51.68 -12.56 20.95
N LEU A 154 -52.73 -11.79 21.23
CA LEU A 154 -53.08 -11.41 22.61
C LEU A 154 -54.27 -12.25 23.06
N GLY A 155 -54.15 -12.87 24.23
CA GLY A 155 -55.14 -13.75 24.84
C GLY A 155 -54.76 -14.05 26.28
N ASP A 156 -55.71 -14.53 27.10
CA ASP A 156 -55.51 -14.68 28.54
C ASP A 156 -54.46 -15.75 28.89
N LEU A 157 -53.28 -15.30 29.31
CA LEU A 157 -52.15 -16.13 29.74
C LEU A 157 -52.40 -16.91 31.05
N LEU A 158 -53.51 -16.67 31.75
CA LEU A 158 -53.95 -17.50 32.87
C LEU A 158 -54.72 -18.76 32.40
N LYS A 159 -55.17 -18.80 31.14
CA LYS A 159 -55.75 -19.98 30.47
C LYS A 159 -55.38 -20.06 28.98
N PRO A 160 -54.09 -20.23 28.62
CA PRO A 160 -53.74 -20.65 27.27
C PRO A 160 -54.40 -22.02 26.99
N PRO A 161 -55.08 -22.22 25.86
CA PRO A 161 -55.62 -23.52 25.50
C PRO A 161 -54.45 -24.49 25.25
N ILE A 162 -54.53 -25.69 25.82
CA ILE A 162 -53.53 -26.74 25.59
C ILE A 162 -53.74 -27.27 24.17
N ILE A 163 -53.09 -26.63 23.18
CA ILE A 163 -52.90 -27.20 21.86
C ILE A 163 -52.00 -28.42 22.04
N THR A 164 -52.57 -29.61 21.88
CA THR A 164 -51.80 -30.84 22.05
C THR A 164 -50.76 -30.96 20.93
N LYS A 165 -49.74 -31.78 21.16
CA LYS A 165 -48.60 -31.95 20.25
C LYS A 165 -49.07 -32.26 18.83
N GLU A 166 -50.10 -33.08 18.70
CA GLU A 166 -50.68 -33.55 17.43
C GLU A 166 -51.28 -32.40 16.62
N VAL A 167 -51.95 -31.44 17.25
CA VAL A 167 -52.61 -30.31 16.56
C VAL A 167 -51.58 -29.29 16.07
N LEU A 168 -50.57 -28.99 16.89
CA LEU A 168 -49.50 -28.08 16.49
C LEU A 168 -48.64 -28.66 15.36
N PHE A 169 -48.25 -29.94 15.48
CA PHE A 169 -47.44 -30.59 14.46
C PHE A 169 -48.21 -30.93 13.18
N ALA A 170 -49.53 -31.18 13.22
CA ALA A 170 -50.31 -31.41 12.00
C ALA A 170 -50.26 -30.22 11.02
N SER A 171 -50.40 -28.98 11.53
CA SER A 171 -50.28 -27.78 10.70
C SER A 171 -48.85 -27.55 10.19
N VAL A 172 -47.84 -27.87 11.01
CA VAL A 172 -46.42 -27.77 10.62
C VAL A 172 -46.05 -28.84 9.59
N ASP A 173 -46.56 -30.06 9.71
CA ASP A 173 -46.30 -31.16 8.79
C ASP A 173 -47.08 -31.00 7.47
N ALA A 174 -48.28 -30.42 7.48
CA ALA A 174 -48.95 -29.99 6.25
C ALA A 174 -48.15 -28.90 5.52
N LEU A 175 -47.54 -27.96 6.26
CA LEU A 175 -46.62 -26.97 5.69
C LEU A 175 -45.32 -27.63 5.17
N ARG A 176 -44.84 -28.68 5.85
CA ARG A 176 -43.66 -29.47 5.48
C ARG A 176 -43.87 -30.25 4.18
N GLU A 177 -45.04 -30.90 4.02
CA GLU A 177 -45.43 -31.58 2.78
C GLU A 177 -45.69 -30.59 1.64
N GLY A 178 -46.24 -29.40 1.93
CA GLY A 178 -46.43 -28.35 0.92
C GLY A 178 -45.16 -27.62 0.46
N LEU A 179 -44.08 -27.65 1.25
CA LEU A 179 -42.82 -26.93 0.95
C LEU A 179 -41.65 -27.84 0.53
N HIS A 180 -41.75 -29.16 0.71
CA HIS A 180 -40.66 -30.10 0.42
C HIS A 180 -41.12 -31.37 -0.29
N ASP A 181 -41.12 -31.31 -1.62
CA ASP A 181 -40.96 -32.50 -2.46
C ASP A 181 -39.52 -33.04 -2.23
N PRO A 182 -39.33 -34.28 -1.72
CA PRO A 182 -38.07 -34.67 -1.09
C PRO A 182 -36.96 -35.06 -2.08
N THR A 183 -35.81 -34.38 -1.97
CA THR A 183 -34.57 -34.72 -2.68
C THR A 183 -34.13 -36.16 -2.41
N PRO A 184 -33.70 -36.95 -3.42
CA PRO A 184 -33.32 -38.36 -3.22
C PRO A 184 -32.12 -38.54 -2.28
N LEU A 185 -32.11 -39.69 -1.59
CA LEU A 185 -31.14 -40.08 -0.57
C LEU A 185 -29.69 -40.09 -1.08
N ARG A 186 -28.77 -39.49 -0.31
CA ARG A 186 -27.32 -39.66 -0.49
C ARG A 186 -26.86 -41.00 0.07
N THR A 187 -26.60 -41.95 -0.82
CA THR A 187 -25.90 -43.20 -0.48
C THR A 187 -24.39 -42.97 -0.48
N ASP A 188 -23.79 -42.69 0.69
CA ASP A 188 -22.31 -42.76 0.85
C ASP A 188 -21.87 -43.42 2.19
N GLU A 189 -22.80 -44.00 2.96
CA GLU A 189 -22.50 -45.00 4.00
C GLU A 189 -22.36 -46.41 3.40
N LEU A 190 -21.50 -46.59 2.39
CA LEU A 190 -20.90 -47.89 2.01
C LEU A 190 -19.81 -47.73 0.92
N ARG A 191 -18.67 -47.12 1.27
CA ARG A 191 -17.44 -47.22 0.46
C ARG A 191 -16.45 -48.24 1.03
N PRO A 192 -16.43 -49.49 0.54
CA PRO A 192 -15.22 -50.29 0.56
C PRO A 192 -14.24 -49.75 -0.51
N ALA A 193 -13.00 -49.48 -0.08
CA ALA A 193 -11.79 -49.39 -0.90
C ALA A 193 -11.91 -48.82 -2.35
N SER A 194 -11.84 -47.49 -2.48
CA SER A 194 -11.40 -46.84 -3.73
C SER A 194 -10.67 -45.53 -3.42
N GLN A 195 -9.36 -45.64 -3.21
CA GLN A 195 -8.44 -44.51 -3.39
C GLN A 195 -8.29 -44.21 -4.88
N ASN A 196 -7.78 -43.01 -5.22
CA ASN A 196 -7.58 -42.50 -6.59
C ASN A 196 -8.85 -42.05 -7.32
N LEU A 197 -9.30 -40.82 -7.06
CA LEU A 197 -9.71 -39.85 -8.10
C LEU A 197 -10.10 -38.49 -7.45
N ILE A 198 -9.09 -37.74 -7.00
CA ILE A 198 -9.11 -36.31 -7.31
C ILE A 198 -8.55 -36.23 -8.72
N ALA A 199 -9.42 -36.04 -9.72
CA ALA A 199 -8.94 -35.70 -11.04
C ALA A 199 -8.24 -34.34 -10.94
N SER A 200 -7.02 -34.25 -11.47
CA SER A 200 -6.38 -32.96 -11.70
C SER A 200 -7.29 -32.12 -12.61
N LEU A 201 -7.57 -30.87 -12.23
CA LEU A 201 -8.08 -29.88 -13.18
C LEU A 201 -7.15 -29.88 -14.41
N PRO A 202 -7.69 -29.88 -15.63
CA PRO A 202 -6.85 -29.84 -16.82
C PRO A 202 -6.07 -28.53 -16.84
N VAL A 203 -4.76 -28.60 -17.07
CA VAL A 203 -3.99 -27.42 -17.46
C VAL A 203 -4.36 -27.13 -18.91
N PHE A 204 -5.06 -26.04 -19.16
CA PHE A 204 -5.50 -25.70 -20.51
C PHE A 204 -4.29 -25.33 -21.38
N SER A 205 -4.44 -25.45 -22.70
CA SER A 205 -3.36 -25.17 -23.66
C SER A 205 -3.04 -23.68 -23.83
N SER A 206 -3.81 -22.79 -23.20
CA SER A 206 -3.75 -21.34 -23.37
C SER A 206 -4.24 -20.59 -22.13
N HIS A 207 -3.52 -19.51 -21.80
CA HIS A 207 -3.86 -18.57 -20.72
C HIS A 207 -5.24 -17.93 -20.86
N LYS A 208 -5.81 -17.84 -22.07
CA LYS A 208 -7.18 -17.33 -22.25
C LYS A 208 -8.24 -18.36 -21.84
N LEU A 209 -7.96 -19.65 -22.04
CA LEU A 209 -8.81 -20.73 -21.53
C LEU A 209 -8.71 -20.80 -20.00
N ASP A 210 -7.52 -20.65 -19.41
CA ASP A 210 -7.35 -20.54 -17.95
C ASP A 210 -8.17 -19.36 -17.35
N LEU A 211 -8.16 -18.19 -18.00
CA LEU A 211 -8.99 -17.03 -17.57
C LEU A 211 -10.49 -17.30 -17.73
N ALA A 212 -10.91 -17.98 -18.79
CA ALA A 212 -12.30 -18.38 -18.99
C ALA A 212 -12.74 -19.45 -17.98
N GLU A 213 -11.84 -20.36 -17.58
CA GLU A 213 -12.03 -21.32 -16.49
C GLU A 213 -12.34 -20.57 -15.18
N GLU A 214 -11.48 -19.63 -14.78
CA GLU A 214 -11.72 -18.79 -13.59
C GLU A 214 -13.07 -18.06 -13.66
N ALA A 215 -13.42 -17.48 -14.82
CA ALA A 215 -14.67 -16.75 -15.01
C ALA A 215 -15.92 -17.66 -14.87
N LEU A 216 -15.83 -18.90 -15.38
CA LEU A 216 -16.87 -19.93 -15.29
C LEU A 216 -17.00 -20.49 -13.86
N LEU A 217 -15.88 -20.77 -13.19
CA LEU A 217 -15.86 -21.23 -11.80
C LEU A 217 -16.44 -20.18 -10.84
N LYS A 218 -16.09 -18.89 -11.01
CA LYS A 218 -16.69 -17.76 -10.27
C LYS A 218 -18.22 -17.69 -10.46
N ARG A 219 -18.72 -18.16 -11.60
CA ARG A 219 -20.16 -18.27 -11.96
C ARG A 219 -20.80 -19.62 -11.58
N ARG A 220 -20.08 -20.52 -10.89
CA ARG A 220 -20.53 -21.86 -10.48
C ARG A 220 -20.83 -22.83 -11.64
N PHE A 221 -20.17 -22.66 -12.79
CA PHE A 221 -20.08 -23.74 -13.77
C PHE A 221 -19.06 -24.78 -13.29
N THR A 222 -19.32 -26.04 -13.62
CA THR A 222 -18.52 -27.21 -13.26
C THR A 222 -17.98 -27.83 -14.55
N TYR A 223 -16.69 -28.13 -14.58
CA TYR A 223 -16.06 -28.78 -15.73
C TYR A 223 -16.54 -30.23 -15.88
N LEU A 224 -16.85 -30.66 -17.10
CA LEU A 224 -17.28 -32.02 -17.41
C LEU A 224 -16.15 -32.84 -18.06
N ARG A 225 -15.67 -32.40 -19.23
CA ARG A 225 -14.71 -33.13 -20.09
C ARG A 225 -14.17 -32.24 -21.21
N GLU A 226 -13.15 -32.71 -21.91
CA GLU A 226 -12.73 -32.18 -23.21
C GLU A 226 -13.04 -33.21 -24.30
N GLU A 227 -13.59 -32.76 -25.43
CA GLU A 227 -13.72 -33.55 -26.65
C GLU A 227 -13.20 -32.75 -27.84
N SER A 228 -12.10 -33.20 -28.45
CA SER A 228 -11.50 -32.58 -29.65
C SER A 228 -11.13 -31.08 -29.52
N GLY A 229 -10.66 -30.65 -28.34
CA GLY A 229 -10.36 -29.23 -28.05
C GLY A 229 -11.58 -28.38 -27.66
N PHE A 230 -12.78 -28.97 -27.56
CA PHE A 230 -13.95 -28.34 -26.96
C PHE A 230 -14.08 -28.78 -25.50
N HIS A 231 -14.13 -27.81 -24.59
CA HIS A 231 -14.27 -28.02 -23.16
C HIS A 231 -15.75 -27.90 -22.76
N HIS A 232 -16.29 -28.97 -22.20
CA HIS A 232 -17.69 -29.07 -21.81
C HIS A 232 -17.86 -28.63 -20.35
N TRP A 233 -18.86 -27.79 -20.10
CA TRP A 233 -19.17 -27.21 -18.80
C TRP A 233 -20.65 -27.36 -18.48
N ALA A 234 -20.99 -27.56 -17.20
CA ALA A 234 -22.38 -27.62 -16.73
C ALA A 234 -22.64 -26.63 -15.58
N GLN A 235 -23.81 -25.98 -15.60
CA GLN A 235 -24.39 -25.34 -14.41
C GLN A 235 -25.76 -25.98 -14.14
N CYS A 236 -25.92 -26.54 -12.94
CA CYS A 236 -27.21 -27.00 -12.45
C CYS A 236 -28.07 -25.79 -12.10
N ALA A 237 -29.08 -25.49 -12.91
CA ALA A 237 -30.08 -24.49 -12.56
C ALA A 237 -31.02 -25.04 -11.45
N THR A 238 -31.63 -24.13 -10.68
CA THR A 238 -32.54 -24.48 -9.58
C THR A 238 -33.89 -25.07 -10.02
N ASP A 239 -34.15 -25.08 -11.33
CA ASP A 239 -35.32 -25.70 -11.97
C ASP A 239 -35.06 -27.12 -12.50
N GLY A 240 -33.85 -27.67 -12.29
CA GLY A 240 -33.44 -28.99 -12.77
C GLY A 240 -32.96 -29.02 -14.22
N THR A 241 -32.86 -27.87 -14.91
CA THR A 241 -32.26 -27.83 -16.25
C THR A 241 -30.73 -27.79 -16.18
N GLU A 242 -30.08 -28.78 -16.81
CA GLU A 242 -28.61 -28.78 -16.93
C GLU A 242 -28.17 -27.85 -18.07
N THR A 243 -27.60 -26.70 -17.69
CA THR A 243 -27.02 -25.75 -18.64
C THR A 243 -25.69 -26.28 -19.14
N ASN A 244 -25.72 -27.05 -20.22
CA ASN A 244 -24.51 -27.52 -20.90
C ASN A 244 -23.96 -26.41 -21.81
N LEU A 245 -22.68 -26.09 -21.63
CA LEU A 245 -21.89 -25.12 -22.41
C LEU A 245 -20.71 -25.82 -23.08
N LEU A 246 -20.32 -25.29 -24.23
CA LEU A 246 -19.04 -25.53 -24.89
C LEU A 246 -18.17 -24.28 -24.76
N LEU A 247 -16.89 -24.49 -24.47
CA LEU A 247 -15.83 -23.47 -24.41
C LEU A 247 -14.62 -23.96 -25.22
N TRP A 248 -14.08 -23.16 -26.13
CA TRP A 248 -12.88 -23.53 -26.91
C TRP A 248 -12.13 -22.28 -27.37
N GLU A 249 -10.85 -22.44 -27.74
CA GLU A 249 -10.08 -21.37 -28.37
C GLU A 249 -9.88 -21.64 -29.86
N SER A 250 -10.15 -20.64 -30.70
CA SER A 250 -9.89 -20.68 -32.14
C SER A 250 -9.37 -19.32 -32.61
N GLU A 251 -8.31 -19.34 -33.42
CA GLU A 251 -7.61 -18.14 -33.93
C GLU A 251 -7.16 -17.14 -32.84
N GLY A 252 -6.99 -17.60 -31.60
CA GLY A 252 -6.62 -16.75 -30.45
C GLY A 252 -7.82 -16.08 -29.75
N ILE A 253 -9.05 -16.43 -30.11
CA ILE A 253 -10.30 -15.98 -29.50
C ILE A 253 -10.90 -17.15 -28.73
N VAL A 254 -11.32 -16.92 -27.47
CA VAL A 254 -12.09 -17.91 -26.71
C VAL A 254 -13.57 -17.72 -26.99
N TRP A 255 -14.19 -18.79 -27.45
CA TRP A 255 -15.59 -18.87 -27.85
C TRP A 255 -16.39 -19.65 -26.82
N ILE A 256 -17.66 -19.28 -26.66
CA ILE A 256 -18.63 -19.91 -25.79
C ILE A 256 -19.93 -20.17 -26.56
N ARG A 257 -20.55 -21.34 -26.35
CA ARG A 257 -21.86 -21.70 -26.91
C ARG A 257 -22.67 -22.53 -25.92
N ALA A 258 -23.91 -22.14 -25.67
CA ALA A 258 -24.89 -22.92 -24.93
C ALA A 258 -25.55 -24.01 -25.80
N CYS A 259 -25.69 -25.21 -25.26
CA CYS A 259 -26.40 -26.30 -25.91
C CYS A 259 -27.93 -26.15 -25.82
N THR A 260 -28.43 -25.23 -24.99
CA THR A 260 -29.86 -24.95 -24.77
C THR A 260 -30.13 -23.45 -24.64
N ALA A 261 -31.26 -22.98 -25.17
CA ALA A 261 -31.57 -21.54 -25.28
C ALA A 261 -32.11 -20.88 -24.00
N ASN A 262 -32.34 -21.65 -22.93
CA ASN A 262 -33.18 -21.23 -21.80
C ASN A 262 -32.49 -20.27 -20.81
N VAL A 263 -31.19 -19.98 -20.98
CA VAL A 263 -30.32 -19.54 -19.88
C VAL A 263 -29.72 -18.14 -20.09
N GLY A 264 -30.17 -17.41 -21.11
CA GLY A 264 -29.65 -16.07 -21.44
C GLY A 264 -28.20 -16.06 -21.96
N LEU A 265 -27.62 -17.24 -22.22
CA LEU A 265 -26.33 -17.43 -22.87
C LEU A 265 -26.54 -17.81 -24.34
N PRO A 266 -25.64 -17.42 -25.26
CA PRO A 266 -25.86 -17.57 -26.69
C PRO A 266 -25.76 -19.03 -27.13
N THR A 267 -26.70 -19.48 -27.98
CA THR A 267 -26.67 -20.80 -28.63
C THR A 267 -25.88 -20.83 -29.94
N GLU A 268 -25.34 -19.69 -30.35
CA GLU A 268 -24.44 -19.52 -31.50
C GLU A 268 -23.01 -19.25 -31.01
N ASP A 269 -22.02 -19.50 -31.87
CA ASP A 269 -20.61 -19.28 -31.55
C ASP A 269 -20.34 -17.81 -31.26
N THR A 270 -20.13 -17.49 -29.98
CA THR A 270 -19.96 -16.10 -29.51
C THR A 270 -18.64 -15.97 -28.77
N PRO A 271 -17.84 -14.90 -28.98
CA PRO A 271 -16.67 -14.64 -28.15
C PRO A 271 -17.08 -14.49 -26.68
N ILE A 272 -16.37 -15.12 -25.74
CA ILE A 272 -16.75 -15.06 -24.32
C ILE A 272 -16.75 -13.62 -23.78
N THR A 273 -15.94 -12.74 -24.37
CA THR A 273 -15.89 -11.29 -24.08
C THR A 273 -17.17 -10.55 -24.42
N ASP A 274 -17.92 -11.02 -25.42
CA ASP A 274 -19.16 -10.40 -25.88
C ASP A 274 -20.35 -10.84 -25.01
N VAL A 275 -20.15 -11.88 -24.19
CA VAL A 275 -21.09 -12.39 -23.18
C VAL A 275 -20.77 -11.81 -21.79
N TRP A 276 -19.49 -11.76 -21.42
CA TRP A 276 -19.00 -11.35 -20.10
C TRP A 276 -17.74 -10.48 -20.18
N ASN A 277 -17.89 -9.18 -19.91
CA ASN A 277 -16.78 -8.21 -19.89
C ASN A 277 -15.75 -8.51 -18.77
N ASP A 278 -16.19 -9.10 -17.64
CA ASP A 278 -15.37 -9.41 -16.47
C ASP A 278 -14.58 -10.74 -16.60
N THR A 279 -14.47 -11.31 -17.81
CA THR A 279 -13.63 -12.49 -18.08
C THR A 279 -12.13 -12.20 -17.97
N GLY A 280 -11.73 -10.93 -17.98
CA GLY A 280 -10.32 -10.54 -17.98
C GLY A 280 -9.58 -10.82 -19.29
N ILE A 281 -10.30 -11.29 -20.33
CA ILE A 281 -9.78 -11.51 -21.69
C ILE A 281 -10.03 -10.25 -22.51
N LEU A 282 -9.02 -9.75 -23.23
CA LEU A 282 -9.22 -8.63 -24.14
C LEU A 282 -10.07 -9.06 -25.35
N PRO A 283 -11.12 -8.32 -25.74
CA PRO A 283 -11.91 -8.63 -26.93
C PRO A 283 -11.06 -8.47 -28.21
N PRO A 284 -11.41 -9.17 -29.30
CA PRO A 284 -10.67 -9.10 -30.55
C PRO A 284 -10.69 -7.67 -31.13
N ILE A 285 -9.55 -7.21 -31.64
CA ILE A 285 -9.46 -5.90 -32.29
C ILE A 285 -10.21 -5.98 -33.63
N PRO A 286 -11.19 -5.08 -33.90
CA PRO A 286 -11.90 -5.09 -35.16
C PRO A 286 -10.95 -4.88 -36.35
N THR A 287 -11.22 -5.52 -37.49
CA THR A 287 -10.40 -5.40 -38.71
C THR A 287 -10.36 -3.98 -39.29
N THR A 288 -11.23 -3.09 -38.80
CA THR A 288 -11.31 -1.66 -39.11
C THR A 288 -10.54 -0.78 -38.10
N GLY A 289 -9.83 -1.38 -37.14
CA GLY A 289 -9.15 -0.72 -36.03
C GLY A 289 -10.07 -0.50 -34.82
N LEU A 290 -9.69 0.44 -33.95
CA LEU A 290 -10.45 0.78 -32.74
C LEU A 290 -11.94 1.07 -33.03
N PRO A 291 -12.88 0.58 -32.18
CA PRO A 291 -14.31 0.86 -32.30
C PRO A 291 -14.62 2.32 -31.92
N VAL A 292 -14.40 3.24 -32.87
CA VAL A 292 -14.57 4.69 -32.70
C VAL A 292 -15.95 5.17 -33.18
N SER A 293 -16.51 6.16 -32.49
CA SER A 293 -17.82 6.73 -32.84
C SER A 293 -17.82 7.49 -34.18
N GLU A 294 -18.98 7.58 -34.83
CA GLU A 294 -19.20 8.38 -36.06
C GLU A 294 -18.73 9.84 -35.90
N LYS A 295 -18.82 10.41 -34.68
CA LYS A 295 -18.27 11.73 -34.37
C LYS A 295 -16.75 11.79 -34.50
N VAL A 296 -16.04 10.79 -33.98
CA VAL A 296 -14.57 10.69 -34.10
C VAL A 296 -14.17 10.52 -35.56
N LEU A 297 -14.89 9.70 -36.34
CA LEU A 297 -14.72 9.59 -37.79
C LEU A 297 -15.00 10.92 -38.53
N SER A 298 -15.99 11.68 -38.08
CA SER A 298 -16.32 12.99 -38.65
C SER A 298 -15.28 14.07 -38.33
N VAL A 299 -14.67 14.03 -37.14
CA VAL A 299 -13.52 14.90 -36.78
C VAL A 299 -12.27 14.50 -37.56
N ARG A 300 -11.96 13.19 -37.66
CA ARG A 300 -10.89 12.64 -38.53
C ARG A 300 -11.01 13.13 -39.98
N ALA A 301 -12.23 13.25 -40.48
CA ALA A 301 -12.52 13.75 -41.83
C ALA A 301 -12.61 15.28 -41.95
N GLY A 302 -12.26 16.04 -40.90
CA GLY A 302 -12.33 17.52 -40.88
C GLY A 302 -13.74 18.11 -40.93
N LYS A 303 -14.79 17.29 -40.80
CA LYS A 303 -16.21 17.71 -40.95
C LYS A 303 -16.79 18.33 -39.67
N LEU A 304 -16.16 18.09 -38.51
CA LEU A 304 -16.53 18.64 -37.21
C LEU A 304 -15.28 19.12 -36.47
N SER A 305 -15.43 20.16 -35.63
CA SER A 305 -14.38 20.53 -34.67
C SER A 305 -14.08 19.38 -33.70
N PRO A 306 -12.81 19.21 -33.25
CA PRO A 306 -12.46 18.25 -32.21
C PRO A 306 -13.35 18.35 -30.96
N LEU A 307 -13.83 19.54 -30.62
CA LEU A 307 -14.69 19.80 -29.45
C LEU A 307 -16.11 19.21 -29.56
N ALA A 308 -16.49 18.66 -30.72
CA ALA A 308 -17.72 17.89 -30.90
C ALA A 308 -17.72 16.55 -30.12
N VAL A 309 -16.53 16.02 -29.81
CA VAL A 309 -16.33 14.77 -29.06
C VAL A 309 -16.39 15.06 -27.57
N LYS A 310 -17.22 14.28 -26.85
CA LYS A 310 -17.39 14.40 -25.39
C LYS A 310 -16.11 13.92 -24.71
N ARG A 311 -15.53 14.77 -23.87
CA ARG A 311 -14.34 14.50 -23.04
C ARG A 311 -14.68 14.58 -21.56
N SER A 312 -13.82 14.01 -20.73
CA SER A 312 -13.75 14.31 -19.29
C SER A 312 -13.20 15.72 -19.04
N SER A 313 -13.39 16.26 -17.83
CA SER A 313 -12.73 17.51 -17.43
C SER A 313 -11.21 17.30 -17.31
N PRO A 314 -10.36 18.20 -17.86
CA PRO A 314 -8.93 18.13 -17.64
C PRO A 314 -8.60 18.42 -16.18
N VAL A 315 -7.88 17.49 -15.56
CA VAL A 315 -7.37 17.58 -14.18
C VAL A 315 -5.97 18.20 -14.21
N LEU A 316 -5.14 17.76 -15.16
CA LEU A 316 -3.78 18.24 -15.35
C LEU A 316 -3.74 19.45 -16.30
N ARG A 317 -2.82 20.37 -16.04
CA ARG A 317 -2.42 21.48 -16.91
C ARG A 317 -0.89 21.60 -16.84
N LYS A 318 -0.27 22.28 -17.79
CA LYS A 318 1.10 22.76 -17.60
C LYS A 318 1.07 23.95 -16.63
N SER A 319 2.15 24.16 -15.88
CA SER A 319 2.28 25.39 -15.10
C SER A 319 2.39 26.61 -16.03
N GLU A 320 1.77 27.73 -15.63
CA GLU A 320 1.89 29.03 -16.34
C GLU A 320 3.12 29.81 -15.84
N GLY A 321 4.17 29.10 -15.40
CA GLY A 321 5.40 29.68 -14.91
C GLY A 321 6.26 30.31 -16.03
N PRO A 322 7.28 31.11 -15.67
CA PRO A 322 8.29 31.53 -16.64
C PRO A 322 8.97 30.28 -17.22
N GLU A 323 9.22 30.27 -18.54
CA GLU A 323 9.81 29.11 -19.22
C GLU A 323 11.05 28.61 -18.46
N LYS A 324 10.99 27.35 -18.01
CA LYS A 324 12.12 26.68 -17.37
C LYS A 324 13.26 26.63 -18.39
N ASP A 325 14.23 27.54 -18.28
CA ASP A 325 15.38 27.62 -19.20
C ASP A 325 16.24 26.34 -19.08
N TYR A 326 15.91 25.33 -19.90
CA TYR A 326 16.61 24.05 -20.02
C TYR A 326 17.99 24.29 -20.62
N LYS A 327 19.04 23.86 -19.94
CA LYS A 327 20.42 24.26 -20.25
C LYS A 327 21.22 23.15 -20.94
N PRO A 328 22.13 23.52 -21.87
CA PRO A 328 23.18 22.61 -22.34
C PRO A 328 24.05 22.08 -21.20
N LEU A 329 24.50 20.83 -21.39
CA LEU A 329 25.46 20.06 -20.61
C LEU A 329 26.49 20.92 -19.85
N GLU A 330 27.21 21.81 -20.54
CA GLU A 330 28.33 22.56 -19.96
C GLU A 330 27.88 23.58 -18.91
N LYS A 331 26.71 24.22 -19.10
CA LYS A 331 26.19 25.20 -18.15
C LYS A 331 25.70 24.52 -16.86
N SER A 332 25.12 23.33 -16.94
CA SER A 332 24.69 22.59 -15.75
C SER A 332 25.88 21.98 -14.99
N ILE A 333 26.96 21.60 -15.67
CA ILE A 333 28.25 21.28 -15.01
C ILE A 333 28.80 22.51 -14.26
N ALA A 334 28.75 23.71 -14.84
CA ALA A 334 29.19 24.92 -14.16
C ALA A 334 28.34 25.21 -12.90
N GLN A 335 27.01 24.98 -12.96
CA GLN A 335 26.14 25.08 -11.79
C GLN A 335 26.55 24.09 -10.69
N VAL A 336 26.81 22.82 -11.03
CA VAL A 336 27.36 21.82 -10.11
C VAL A 336 28.71 22.24 -9.53
N GLN A 337 29.58 22.88 -10.31
CA GLN A 337 30.85 23.40 -9.79
C GLN A 337 30.67 24.55 -8.78
N SER A 338 29.66 25.43 -8.93
CA SER A 338 29.36 26.44 -7.91
C SER A 338 28.83 25.86 -6.60
N VAL A 339 28.09 24.74 -6.63
CA VAL A 339 27.61 24.05 -5.40
C VAL A 339 28.74 23.73 -4.44
N PHE A 340 29.91 23.35 -4.95
CA PHE A 340 31.04 22.99 -4.08
C PHE A 340 31.76 24.19 -3.47
N GLY A 341 31.51 25.41 -3.95
CA GLY A 341 32.05 26.66 -3.42
C GLY A 341 31.19 27.34 -2.34
N THR A 342 30.11 26.71 -1.89
CA THR A 342 29.25 27.23 -0.82
C THR A 342 29.84 26.97 0.58
N GLU A 343 29.42 27.72 1.60
CA GLU A 343 29.88 27.50 2.99
C GLU A 343 28.98 26.51 3.77
N ALA A 344 27.85 26.08 3.20
CA ALA A 344 26.88 25.20 3.87
C ALA A 344 27.44 23.79 4.14
N ARG A 345 27.32 23.33 5.38
CA ARG A 345 27.76 21.99 5.84
C ARG A 345 26.90 20.87 5.25
N VAL A 346 25.62 21.12 5.02
CA VAL A 346 24.69 20.20 4.35
C VAL A 346 24.15 20.86 3.09
N ILE A 347 24.16 20.13 1.98
CA ILE A 347 23.68 20.59 0.68
C ILE A 347 22.64 19.62 0.16
N GLY A 348 21.41 20.09 -0.04
CA GLY A 348 20.40 19.39 -0.82
C GLY A 348 20.64 19.63 -2.30
N LEU A 349 20.80 18.59 -3.11
CA LEU A 349 20.99 18.70 -4.56
C LEU A 349 19.85 17.96 -5.28
N THR A 350 18.85 18.73 -5.72
CA THR A 350 17.70 18.19 -6.45
C THR A 350 18.05 18.03 -7.94
N THR A 351 17.86 16.83 -8.48
CA THR A 351 18.32 16.43 -9.82
C THR A 351 17.27 15.64 -10.61
N GLU A 352 17.51 15.31 -11.88
CA GLU A 352 16.61 14.41 -12.63
C GLU A 352 16.75 12.93 -12.21
N ILE A 353 17.93 12.56 -11.71
CA ILE A 353 18.45 11.20 -11.44
C ILE A 353 19.67 11.31 -10.51
N GLY A 354 20.05 10.25 -9.79
CA GLY A 354 21.17 10.27 -8.83
C GLY A 354 22.57 10.42 -9.41
N ALA A 355 23.57 10.65 -8.56
CA ALA A 355 24.98 10.90 -8.87
C ALA A 355 25.59 9.92 -9.88
N ARG A 356 25.27 8.62 -9.78
CA ARG A 356 25.73 7.57 -10.71
C ARG A 356 25.18 7.72 -12.14
N ASN A 357 24.01 8.33 -12.25
CA ASN A 357 23.22 8.47 -13.48
C ASN A 357 23.28 9.91 -14.04
N ASN A 358 23.55 10.87 -13.16
CA ASN A 358 23.62 12.31 -13.38
C ASN A 358 24.98 12.69 -13.97
N TYR A 359 25.02 12.86 -15.28
CA TYR A 359 26.23 13.15 -16.03
C TYR A 359 26.91 14.48 -15.60
N GLN A 360 26.20 15.43 -14.98
CA GLN A 360 26.81 16.67 -14.48
C GLN A 360 27.67 16.42 -13.24
N VAL A 361 27.14 15.69 -12.27
CA VAL A 361 27.86 15.30 -11.04
C VAL A 361 28.92 14.25 -11.37
N GLU A 362 28.62 13.28 -12.24
CA GLU A 362 29.63 12.41 -12.86
C GLU A 362 30.80 13.25 -13.40
N ALA A 363 30.57 14.19 -14.32
CA ALA A 363 31.63 15.01 -14.92
C ALA A 363 32.39 15.89 -13.91
N HIS A 364 31.80 16.24 -12.77
CA HIS A 364 32.54 16.83 -11.65
C HIS A 364 33.43 15.77 -10.96
N LEU A 365 32.88 14.61 -10.62
CA LEU A 365 33.59 13.50 -9.99
C LEU A 365 34.76 13.01 -10.85
N LEU A 366 34.61 12.94 -12.18
CA LEU A 366 35.68 12.57 -13.12
C LEU A 366 36.83 13.60 -13.14
N ARG A 367 36.56 14.87 -12.78
CA ARG A 367 37.59 15.92 -12.60
C ARG A 367 38.24 15.88 -11.21
N SER A 368 37.57 15.28 -10.21
CA SER A 368 38.08 15.15 -8.85
C SER A 368 39.03 13.95 -8.72
N SER A 369 40.25 14.17 -8.23
CA SER A 369 41.26 13.10 -8.13
C SER A 369 40.94 12.10 -7.01
N ALA A 370 40.75 10.84 -7.38
CA ALA A 370 40.45 9.69 -6.52
C ALA A 370 39.10 9.76 -5.77
N VAL A 371 38.14 8.98 -6.27
CA VAL A 371 36.82 8.75 -5.65
C VAL A 371 36.84 7.43 -4.87
N SER A 372 36.30 7.46 -3.65
CA SER A 372 35.94 6.30 -2.85
C SER A 372 34.49 5.93 -3.18
N PHE A 373 34.27 4.69 -3.60
CA PHE A 373 32.96 4.17 -3.99
C PHE A 373 32.73 2.84 -3.29
N ASN A 374 31.97 2.91 -2.20
CA ASN A 374 31.49 1.74 -1.50
C ASN A 374 30.17 1.35 -2.14
N ALA A 375 30.07 0.12 -2.65
CA ALA A 375 28.86 -0.39 -3.29
C ALA A 375 28.79 -1.92 -3.27
N GLU A 376 27.62 -2.45 -3.63
CA GLU A 376 27.47 -3.82 -4.07
C GLU A 376 28.38 -4.16 -5.26
N TYR A 377 28.71 -5.45 -5.40
CA TYR A 377 29.68 -5.89 -6.42
C TYR A 377 29.16 -5.76 -7.86
N SER A 378 27.84 -5.80 -8.05
CA SER A 378 27.13 -5.49 -9.31
C SER A 378 27.44 -4.06 -9.76
N VAL A 379 27.00 -3.08 -8.97
CA VAL A 379 27.16 -1.64 -9.21
C VAL A 379 28.64 -1.25 -9.28
N LEU A 380 29.49 -1.81 -8.41
CA LEU A 380 30.93 -1.58 -8.45
C LEU A 380 31.58 -2.07 -9.76
N LYS A 381 31.15 -3.22 -10.30
CA LYS A 381 31.67 -3.74 -11.57
C LYS A 381 31.30 -2.82 -12.74
N GLU A 382 30.13 -2.21 -12.68
CA GLU A 382 29.69 -1.19 -13.63
C GLU A 382 30.48 0.12 -13.49
N ALA A 383 30.61 0.64 -12.27
CA ALA A 383 31.45 1.80 -11.98
C ALA A 383 32.92 1.60 -12.42
N ILE A 384 33.50 0.41 -12.19
CA ILE A 384 34.86 0.10 -12.66
C ILE A 384 34.93 0.11 -14.20
N ARG A 385 33.98 -0.52 -14.91
CA ARG A 385 33.92 -0.47 -16.39
C ARG A 385 33.78 0.97 -16.90
N HIS A 386 32.96 1.77 -16.23
CA HIS A 386 32.71 3.17 -16.56
C HIS A 386 33.98 4.03 -16.38
N PHE A 387 34.65 3.95 -15.23
CA PHE A 387 35.91 4.65 -14.99
C PHE A 387 37.03 4.18 -15.95
N GLN A 388 37.06 2.88 -16.30
CA GLN A 388 37.96 2.34 -17.32
C GLN A 388 37.65 2.90 -18.73
N ARG A 389 36.37 3.04 -19.10
CA ARG A 389 35.94 3.63 -20.39
C ARG A 389 36.43 5.07 -20.57
N TYR A 390 36.57 5.81 -19.47
CA TYR A 390 37.10 7.18 -19.46
C TYR A 390 38.59 7.29 -19.08
N ASN A 391 39.31 6.16 -18.99
CA ASN A 391 40.74 6.11 -18.65
C ASN A 391 41.10 6.76 -17.30
N LEU A 392 40.27 6.55 -16.28
CA LEU A 392 40.41 7.13 -14.94
C LEU A 392 40.96 6.12 -13.91
N PRO A 393 41.55 6.59 -12.80
CA PRO A 393 41.89 5.73 -11.67
C PRO A 393 40.66 4.96 -11.19
N SER A 394 40.77 3.63 -11.08
CA SER A 394 39.64 2.81 -10.61
C SER A 394 39.22 3.20 -9.18
N PRO A 395 37.92 3.27 -8.88
CA PRO A 395 37.44 3.74 -7.59
C PRO A 395 37.92 2.85 -6.44
N ILE A 396 38.28 3.48 -5.32
CA ILE A 396 38.71 2.75 -4.12
C ILE A 396 37.46 2.22 -3.40
N ARG A 397 37.48 0.95 -2.99
CA ARG A 397 36.30 0.27 -2.40
C ARG A 397 36.64 -0.40 -1.08
N TRP A 398 35.88 -0.05 -0.03
CA TRP A 398 35.82 -0.81 1.22
C TRP A 398 35.30 -2.22 0.97
N LYS A 399 35.98 -3.20 1.55
CA LYS A 399 35.59 -4.62 1.52
C LYS A 399 35.36 -5.03 2.98
N ASN A 400 34.16 -5.49 3.32
CA ASN A 400 33.92 -6.15 4.60
C ASN A 400 34.75 -7.45 4.67
N TYR A 401 35.04 -7.94 5.88
CA TYR A 401 35.79 -9.18 6.11
C TYR A 401 35.21 -10.41 5.37
N ASN A 402 33.89 -10.46 5.15
CA ASN A 402 33.20 -11.51 4.39
C ASN A 402 33.38 -11.44 2.85
N VAL A 403 34.06 -10.43 2.29
CA VAL A 403 34.11 -10.24 0.82
C VAL A 403 34.88 -11.36 0.14
N ARG A 404 34.14 -12.16 -0.66
CA ARG A 404 34.57 -13.42 -1.33
C ARG A 404 34.75 -14.62 -0.39
N TRP A 405 34.40 -14.53 0.88
CA TRP A 405 34.52 -15.63 1.86
C TRP A 405 33.91 -16.95 1.37
N GLU A 406 32.69 -16.90 0.81
CA GLU A 406 31.99 -18.03 0.18
C GLU A 406 32.77 -18.77 -0.93
N ARG A 407 33.87 -18.20 -1.45
CA ARG A 407 34.71 -18.82 -2.50
C ARG A 407 35.99 -19.45 -1.96
N VAL A 408 36.24 -19.32 -0.67
CA VAL A 408 37.51 -19.64 -0.01
C VAL A 408 37.36 -20.26 1.37
N LYS A 409 36.16 -20.28 1.96
CA LYS A 409 35.88 -20.90 3.26
C LYS A 409 36.25 -22.39 3.31
N ASP A 410 35.99 -23.10 2.21
CA ASP A 410 36.29 -24.54 2.04
C ASP A 410 37.77 -24.84 1.77
N ILE A 411 38.61 -23.81 1.57
CA ILE A 411 40.07 -23.97 1.47
C ILE A 411 40.63 -24.12 2.89
N PRO A 412 41.45 -25.15 3.20
CA PRO A 412 42.07 -25.31 4.52
C PRO A 412 42.79 -24.05 5.00
N VAL A 413 42.68 -23.74 6.30
CA VAL A 413 43.15 -22.48 6.88
C VAL A 413 44.65 -22.30 6.65
N GLU A 414 45.43 -23.37 6.74
CA GLU A 414 46.89 -23.39 6.56
C GLU A 414 47.27 -23.03 5.12
N VAL A 415 46.54 -23.58 4.15
CA VAL A 415 46.72 -23.29 2.72
C VAL A 415 46.29 -21.85 2.41
N ARG A 416 45.16 -21.41 2.97
CA ARG A 416 44.63 -20.05 2.81
C ARG A 416 45.55 -19.00 3.43
N MET A 417 46.11 -19.25 4.62
CA MET A 417 47.00 -18.33 5.34
C MET A 417 48.45 -18.34 4.85
N ALA A 418 48.86 -19.32 4.04
CA ALA A 418 50.14 -19.25 3.31
C ALA A 418 50.15 -18.15 2.23
N THR A 419 49.01 -17.88 1.59
CA THR A 419 48.85 -16.83 0.57
C THR A 419 47.55 -16.03 0.73
N PRO A 420 47.35 -15.34 1.88
CA PRO A 420 46.03 -14.86 2.35
C PRO A 420 45.32 -13.87 1.44
N PHE A 421 46.01 -13.27 0.48
CA PHE A 421 45.44 -12.30 -0.46
C PHE A 421 45.37 -12.78 -1.93
N GLN A 422 45.77 -14.03 -2.22
CA GLN A 422 45.78 -14.60 -3.58
C GLN A 422 44.38 -14.61 -4.24
N HIS A 423 43.32 -14.72 -3.45
CA HIS A 423 41.93 -14.76 -3.92
C HIS A 423 41.14 -13.46 -3.64
N GLY A 424 41.76 -12.47 -2.99
CA GLY A 424 41.15 -11.19 -2.57
C GLY A 424 41.50 -10.84 -1.12
N ASN A 425 40.99 -9.72 -0.60
CA ASN A 425 41.16 -9.35 0.81
C ASN A 425 40.24 -10.23 1.66
N VAL A 426 40.76 -11.39 2.07
CA VAL A 426 40.05 -12.46 2.76
C VAL A 426 40.47 -12.47 4.23
N CYS A 427 39.51 -12.55 5.16
CA CYS A 427 39.80 -12.79 6.57
C CYS A 427 40.20 -14.27 6.79
N GLU A 428 40.98 -14.57 7.82
CA GLU A 428 41.20 -15.96 8.24
C GLU A 428 39.89 -16.64 8.63
N ASP A 429 39.07 -15.92 9.39
CA ASP A 429 37.78 -16.37 9.89
C ASP A 429 36.80 -15.19 9.85
N ALA A 430 36.10 -15.09 8.72
CA ALA A 430 35.25 -13.96 8.44
C ALA A 430 33.95 -14.02 9.28
N ASP A 431 33.40 -15.21 9.49
CA ASP A 431 32.16 -15.44 10.23
C ASP A 431 32.34 -15.19 11.74
N ARG A 432 33.48 -15.56 12.34
CA ARG A 432 33.76 -15.20 13.74
C ARG A 432 33.98 -13.70 13.93
N CYS A 433 34.61 -13.03 12.96
CA CYS A 433 34.66 -11.56 12.95
C CYS A 433 33.27 -10.93 12.83
N HIS A 434 32.38 -11.53 12.03
CA HIS A 434 31.01 -11.05 11.85
C HIS A 434 30.20 -11.17 13.15
N ALA A 435 30.09 -12.38 13.68
CA ALA A 435 29.32 -12.67 14.88
C ALA A 435 29.79 -11.86 16.10
N LEU A 436 31.08 -11.52 16.19
CA LEU A 436 31.60 -10.73 17.30
C LEU A 436 31.18 -9.25 17.23
N VAL A 437 31.10 -8.67 16.03
CA VAL A 437 30.59 -7.31 15.81
C VAL A 437 29.10 -7.24 16.16
N GLU A 438 28.31 -8.27 15.84
CA GLU A 438 26.88 -8.36 16.23
C GLU A 438 26.65 -8.41 17.75
N LYS A 439 27.70 -8.67 18.54
CA LYS A 439 27.67 -8.64 20.01
C LYS A 439 28.19 -7.33 20.60
N GLY A 440 28.69 -6.41 19.77
CA GLY A 440 29.19 -5.09 20.18
C GLY A 440 30.69 -5.03 20.49
N ALA A 441 31.44 -6.11 20.28
CA ALA A 441 32.89 -6.17 20.52
C ALA A 441 33.71 -5.94 19.24
N ASP A 442 34.97 -5.53 19.37
CA ASP A 442 35.88 -5.34 18.23
C ASP A 442 36.74 -6.59 17.92
N PRO A 443 36.65 -7.18 16.71
CA PRO A 443 37.55 -8.26 16.29
C PRO A 443 39.03 -7.84 16.19
N SER A 444 39.32 -6.57 15.91
CA SER A 444 40.69 -6.05 15.74
C SER A 444 41.53 -6.08 17.02
N GLU A 445 40.88 -6.07 18.19
CA GLU A 445 41.52 -6.19 19.51
C GLU A 445 41.61 -7.64 20.01
N SER A 446 40.75 -8.54 19.52
CA SER A 446 40.41 -9.79 20.22
C SER A 446 40.57 -11.07 19.38
N ILE A 447 40.32 -11.00 18.07
CA ILE A 447 40.46 -12.10 17.10
C ILE A 447 41.68 -11.82 16.20
N CYS A 448 41.70 -10.68 15.52
CA CYS A 448 42.70 -10.33 14.53
C CYS A 448 44.17 -10.42 15.03
N PRO A 449 44.53 -10.00 16.27
CA PRO A 449 45.93 -10.08 16.73
C PRO A 449 46.47 -11.51 16.86
N LYS A 450 45.58 -12.52 16.84
CA LYS A 450 45.93 -13.95 16.88
C LYS A 450 46.04 -14.56 15.46
N CYS A 451 45.70 -13.80 14.42
CA CYS A 451 45.66 -14.25 13.04
C CYS A 451 47.07 -14.39 12.44
N PRO A 452 47.43 -15.52 11.79
CA PRO A 452 48.72 -15.67 11.11
C PRO A 452 48.97 -14.61 10.03
N ALA A 453 47.91 -14.05 9.44
CA ALA A 453 47.99 -13.00 8.42
C ALA A 453 47.98 -11.56 8.98
N TYR A 454 47.93 -11.33 10.31
CA TYR A 454 47.67 -10.02 10.91
C TYR A 454 48.53 -8.88 10.38
N ALA A 455 49.86 -9.00 10.43
CA ALA A 455 50.77 -7.95 9.95
C ALA A 455 50.58 -7.65 8.45
N ALA A 456 50.50 -8.69 7.62
CA ALA A 456 50.22 -8.52 6.19
C ALA A 456 48.80 -7.96 5.93
N CYS A 457 47.87 -8.13 6.87
CA CYS A 457 46.53 -7.57 6.82
C CYS A 457 46.50 -6.06 7.13
N GLN A 458 47.36 -5.60 8.05
CA GLN A 458 47.60 -4.18 8.31
C GLN A 458 48.29 -3.47 7.14
N GLU A 459 49.18 -4.16 6.42
CA GLU A 459 49.87 -3.61 5.24
C GLU A 459 48.97 -3.51 3.99
N ARG A 460 48.18 -4.56 3.70
CA ARG A 460 47.50 -4.73 2.38
C ARG A 460 46.18 -5.52 2.39
N GLY A 461 45.68 -5.93 3.56
CA GLY A 461 44.49 -6.78 3.71
C GLY A 461 43.21 -6.01 4.03
N TYR A 462 42.48 -6.46 5.04
CA TYR A 462 41.26 -5.79 5.52
C TYR A 462 41.59 -4.52 6.34
N LEU A 463 42.56 -4.63 7.25
CA LEU A 463 42.93 -3.56 8.20
C LEU A 463 43.64 -2.38 7.51
N SER A 464 44.25 -2.59 6.34
CA SER A 464 44.90 -1.52 5.57
C SER A 464 43.93 -0.57 4.84
N GLN A 465 42.63 -0.83 4.87
CA GLN A 465 41.68 -0.19 3.95
C GLN A 465 41.32 1.25 4.33
N SER A 466 41.32 1.60 5.61
CA SER A 466 41.12 2.98 6.07
C SER A 466 42.18 3.91 5.47
N THR A 467 43.46 3.55 5.61
CA THR A 467 44.63 4.22 5.01
C THR A 467 44.55 4.32 3.47
N MET A 468 43.86 3.38 2.80
CA MET A 468 43.58 3.49 1.36
C MET A 468 42.47 4.50 1.07
N LEU A 469 41.36 4.47 1.82
CA LEU A 469 40.23 5.40 1.66
C LEU A 469 40.56 6.84 2.06
N GLN A 470 41.50 7.05 2.98
CA GLN A 470 42.03 8.36 3.35
C GLN A 470 42.63 9.14 2.16
N ARG A 471 42.98 8.46 1.07
CA ARG A 471 43.53 9.07 -0.16
C ARG A 471 42.46 9.60 -1.13
N ALA A 472 41.19 9.28 -0.93
CA ALA A 472 40.10 9.70 -1.80
C ALA A 472 39.45 11.00 -1.32
N LYS A 473 39.40 12.01 -2.19
CA LYS A 473 38.86 13.35 -1.88
C LYS A 473 37.34 13.36 -1.76
N THR A 474 36.67 12.46 -2.48
CA THR A 474 35.22 12.28 -2.44
C THR A 474 34.89 10.88 -1.94
N GLN A 475 33.92 10.79 -1.03
CA GLN A 475 33.46 9.55 -0.40
C GLN A 475 31.98 9.32 -0.74
N ILE A 476 31.68 8.23 -1.44
CA ILE A 476 30.32 7.81 -1.79
C ILE A 476 30.03 6.47 -1.08
N PRO A 477 29.44 6.48 0.13
CA PRO A 477 29.03 5.27 0.85
C PRO A 477 27.87 4.55 0.17
N TRP A 478 27.84 3.21 0.26
CA TRP A 478 26.67 2.38 -0.07
C TRP A 478 25.55 2.51 0.97
N PHE A 479 25.97 2.72 2.22
CA PHE A 479 25.15 2.66 3.41
C PHE A 479 25.20 4.06 4.06
N PRO A 480 24.18 4.92 3.80
CA PRO A 480 24.13 6.30 4.29
C PRO A 480 24.48 6.44 5.78
N GLN A 481 24.03 5.47 6.57
CA GLN A 481 24.12 5.41 8.01
C GLN A 481 25.57 5.39 8.52
N VAL A 482 26.58 5.03 7.71
CA VAL A 482 28.01 5.19 8.10
C VAL A 482 28.32 6.65 8.48
N LEU A 483 27.67 7.64 7.84
CA LEU A 483 27.89 9.07 8.11
C LEU A 483 26.91 9.67 9.12
N LEU A 484 25.84 8.95 9.44
CA LEU A 484 24.64 9.47 10.11
C LEU A 484 24.31 8.78 11.43
N ASP A 485 24.79 7.56 11.67
CA ASP A 485 24.60 6.77 12.89
C ASP A 485 25.88 6.80 13.75
N PRO A 486 25.85 7.37 14.97
CA PRO A 486 26.99 7.42 15.89
C PRO A 486 27.55 6.06 16.34
N ASN A 487 26.91 4.92 16.01
CA ASN A 487 27.60 3.62 16.11
C ASN A 487 28.89 3.56 15.27
N TYR A 488 28.98 4.33 14.19
CA TYR A 488 30.12 4.36 13.29
C TYR A 488 31.12 5.49 13.56
N SER A 489 30.94 6.33 14.61
CA SER A 489 31.77 7.52 14.86
C SER A 489 33.28 7.27 14.76
N ALA A 490 33.81 6.25 15.44
CA ALA A 490 35.24 5.92 15.39
C ALA A 490 35.73 5.54 13.98
N LEU A 491 34.89 4.85 13.18
CA LEU A 491 35.18 4.56 11.77
C LEU A 491 35.13 5.85 10.93
N VAL A 492 34.19 6.76 11.18
CA VAL A 492 34.14 8.06 10.48
C VAL A 492 35.37 8.92 10.81
N GLU A 493 35.84 8.91 12.05
CA GLU A 493 37.06 9.60 12.47
C GLU A 493 38.31 9.03 11.77
N GLU A 494 38.48 7.69 11.78
CA GLU A 494 39.58 7.03 11.08
C GLU A 494 39.52 7.29 9.56
N LEU A 495 38.33 7.17 8.96
CA LEU A 495 38.13 7.38 7.53
C LEU A 495 38.40 8.82 7.13
N LEU A 496 37.86 9.82 7.84
CA LEU A 496 37.91 11.24 7.48
C LEU A 496 39.10 12.00 8.06
N GLN A 497 40.00 11.35 8.82
CA GLN A 497 41.21 11.95 9.36
C GLN A 497 41.97 12.76 8.27
N PRO A 498 42.32 14.05 8.51
CA PRO A 498 42.73 14.95 7.43
C PRO A 498 44.18 14.71 6.98
N LEU A 499 44.38 13.83 5.99
CA LEU A 499 45.64 13.80 5.24
C LEU A 499 45.82 15.12 4.46
N HIS A 500 46.93 15.81 4.71
CA HIS A 500 47.32 17.06 4.05
C HIS A 500 46.31 18.23 4.15
N GLY A 501 45.37 18.19 5.12
CA GLY A 501 44.43 19.30 5.37
C GLY A 501 43.37 19.52 4.27
N ILE A 502 43.17 18.55 3.37
CA ILE A 502 42.18 18.66 2.30
C ILE A 502 40.79 18.30 2.87
N GLU A 503 39.85 19.23 2.76
CA GLU A 503 38.43 18.95 3.05
C GLU A 503 37.90 17.87 2.11
N ARG A 504 37.05 16.97 2.64
CA ARG A 504 36.49 15.87 1.88
C ARG A 504 34.99 16.02 1.70
N LEU A 505 34.56 15.76 0.47
CA LEU A 505 33.15 15.73 0.10
C LEU A 505 32.56 14.36 0.40
N CYS A 506 31.56 14.31 1.27
CA CYS A 506 30.70 13.14 1.44
C CYS A 506 29.46 13.29 0.56
N ILE A 507 29.11 12.28 -0.24
CA ILE A 507 27.90 12.29 -1.08
C ILE A 507 27.03 11.09 -0.74
N ILE A 508 25.78 11.34 -0.35
CA ILE A 508 24.76 10.31 -0.26
C ILE A 508 23.90 10.39 -1.53
N ASP A 509 23.73 9.26 -2.20
CA ASP A 509 23.12 9.16 -3.54
C ASP A 509 21.71 8.57 -3.49
N GLU A 510 20.84 9.03 -4.40
CA GLU A 510 19.42 8.63 -4.57
C GLU A 510 18.61 8.58 -3.26
N VAL A 511 18.76 9.62 -2.43
CA VAL A 511 18.13 9.73 -1.09
C VAL A 511 16.62 9.95 -1.17
N GLU A 512 15.83 9.03 -0.62
CA GLU A 512 14.44 9.33 -0.20
C GLU A 512 14.43 10.08 1.15
N GLY A 513 13.46 10.98 1.34
CA GLY A 513 13.30 11.79 2.55
C GLY A 513 13.34 10.99 3.87
N THR A 514 12.82 9.76 3.84
CA THR A 514 12.72 8.88 5.01
C THR A 514 13.94 7.97 5.23
N GLU A 515 14.81 7.81 4.24
CA GLU A 515 16.03 6.98 4.37
C GLU A 515 17.18 7.71 5.08
N MET A 516 17.07 9.04 5.22
CA MET A 516 17.95 9.83 6.07
C MET A 516 17.76 9.53 7.57
N PHE A 517 16.58 9.04 7.97
CA PHE A 517 16.26 8.75 9.37
C PHE A 517 16.81 7.40 9.79
N LEU A 518 17.42 7.36 10.98
CA LEU A 518 18.01 6.14 11.53
C LEU A 518 16.91 5.23 12.06
N LYS A 519 16.81 4.02 11.49
CA LYS A 519 15.98 2.95 12.03
C LYS A 519 16.68 2.30 13.23
N CYS A 520 16.22 2.61 14.43
CA CYS A 520 16.66 2.01 15.68
C CYS A 520 15.72 0.86 16.10
N GLY A 521 16.19 -0.03 16.99
CA GLY A 521 15.32 -1.06 17.54
C GLY A 521 15.97 -2.04 18.50
N ILE A 522 15.14 -2.87 19.17
CA ILE A 522 15.56 -3.91 20.11
C ILE A 522 14.62 -5.11 20.07
N SER A 523 15.14 -6.33 20.22
CA SER A 523 14.33 -7.55 20.26
C SER A 523 13.82 -7.89 21.67
N LYS A 524 12.65 -8.55 21.72
CA LYS A 524 12.07 -9.11 22.96
C LYS A 524 13.06 -10.02 23.68
N ASP A 525 13.91 -10.74 22.93
CA ASP A 525 14.87 -11.68 23.50
C ASP A 525 16.11 -10.98 24.07
N THR A 526 16.60 -9.88 23.47
CA THR A 526 17.63 -9.03 24.10
C THR A 526 17.12 -8.47 25.43
N LEU A 527 15.86 -8.01 25.48
CA LEU A 527 15.24 -7.55 26.73
C LEU A 527 15.11 -8.67 27.78
N LYS A 528 14.70 -9.89 27.40
CA LYS A 528 14.67 -11.06 28.32
C LYS A 528 16.07 -11.40 28.85
N VAL A 529 17.08 -11.39 27.99
CA VAL A 529 18.49 -11.62 28.37
C VAL A 529 18.96 -10.55 29.36
N TRP A 530 18.58 -9.28 29.17
CA TRP A 530 18.84 -8.22 30.12
C TRP A 530 18.10 -8.43 31.45
N CYS A 531 16.80 -8.75 31.46
CA CYS A 531 16.07 -9.08 32.70
C CYS A 531 16.74 -10.19 33.51
N ILE A 532 17.19 -11.26 32.84
CA ILE A 532 17.83 -12.40 33.49
C ILE A 532 19.22 -12.02 34.02
N ASN A 533 20.08 -11.42 33.20
CA ASN A 533 21.47 -11.14 33.54
C ASN A 533 21.65 -9.92 34.46
N TRP A 534 20.76 -8.94 34.38
CA TRP A 534 20.77 -7.71 35.18
C TRP A 534 19.65 -7.66 36.24
N GLN A 535 19.03 -8.81 36.56
CA GLN A 535 18.02 -8.97 37.61
C GLN A 535 18.40 -8.23 38.91
N GLY A 536 17.51 -7.31 39.36
CA GLY A 536 17.71 -6.52 40.58
C GLY A 536 18.55 -5.27 40.42
N SER A 537 19.00 -4.94 39.20
CA SER A 537 19.72 -3.70 38.88
C SER A 537 18.94 -2.84 37.87
N THR A 538 19.40 -1.60 37.65
CA THR A 538 18.78 -0.60 36.77
C THR A 538 18.39 -1.15 35.40
N LEU A 539 19.29 -1.82 34.68
CA LEU A 539 19.04 -2.32 33.33
C LEU A 539 18.07 -3.52 33.33
N GLY A 540 18.11 -4.39 34.34
CA GLY A 540 17.14 -5.48 34.46
C GLY A 540 15.73 -4.95 34.75
N ASN A 541 15.62 -3.95 35.62
CA ASN A 541 14.35 -3.30 35.93
C ASN A 541 13.81 -2.49 34.73
N PHE A 542 14.69 -1.82 33.97
CA PHE A 542 14.34 -1.10 32.74
C PHE A 542 13.87 -2.06 31.64
N ALA A 543 14.61 -3.16 31.42
CA ALA A 543 14.23 -4.19 30.46
C ALA A 543 12.88 -4.84 30.81
N GLN A 544 12.61 -5.08 32.10
CA GLN A 544 11.32 -5.59 32.54
C GLN A 544 10.20 -4.56 32.36
N ALA A 545 10.47 -3.28 32.64
CA ALA A 545 9.50 -2.21 32.38
C ALA A 545 9.17 -2.10 30.88
N LEU A 546 10.16 -2.21 29.99
CA LEU A 546 9.95 -2.26 28.55
C LEU A 546 9.17 -3.51 28.11
N LEU A 547 9.49 -4.70 28.62
CA LEU A 547 8.71 -5.91 28.32
C LEU A 547 7.25 -5.76 28.77
N ASN A 548 6.99 -5.20 29.96
CA ASN A 548 5.63 -4.94 30.44
C ASN A 548 4.86 -3.91 29.58
N VAL A 549 5.55 -3.05 28.84
CA VAL A 549 4.95 -2.17 27.82
C VAL A 549 4.68 -2.91 26.52
N LEU A 550 5.58 -3.80 26.11
CA LEU A 550 5.56 -4.52 24.83
C LEU A 550 4.73 -5.82 24.84
N GLU A 551 4.40 -6.37 26.01
CA GLU A 551 3.57 -7.58 26.15
C GLU A 551 2.06 -7.30 26.09
N VAL A 552 1.65 -6.04 26.00
CA VAL A 552 0.26 -5.67 25.68
C VAL A 552 0.13 -5.49 24.16
N GLU A 553 0.25 -6.61 23.44
CA GLU A 553 0.35 -6.69 21.98
C GLU A 553 -0.96 -6.29 21.24
N SER A 554 -2.03 -5.97 21.98
CA SER A 554 -3.38 -5.66 21.48
C SER A 554 -3.82 -4.19 21.65
N GLU A 555 -2.93 -3.27 22.07
CA GLU A 555 -3.25 -1.83 22.19
C GLU A 555 -2.79 -1.02 20.96
N PRO A 556 -3.49 0.08 20.58
CA PRO A 556 -3.06 0.94 19.49
C PRO A 556 -1.70 1.62 19.77
N ASN A 557 -0.97 1.96 18.70
CA ASN A 557 0.42 2.44 18.77
C ASN A 557 0.60 3.65 19.71
N ASP A 558 -0.39 4.55 19.80
CA ASP A 558 -0.31 5.75 20.65
C ASP A 558 -0.19 5.38 22.13
N ILE A 559 -0.93 4.36 22.60
CA ILE A 559 -0.85 3.92 23.99
C ILE A 559 0.51 3.25 24.25
N ALA A 560 1.07 2.52 23.29
CA ALA A 560 2.41 1.93 23.39
C ALA A 560 3.50 3.02 23.51
N VAL A 561 3.45 4.07 22.68
CA VAL A 561 4.40 5.22 22.77
C VAL A 561 4.23 5.97 24.08
N LYS A 562 2.99 6.21 24.52
CA LYS A 562 2.66 6.85 25.81
C LYS A 562 3.20 6.07 27.01
N ARG A 563 3.03 4.73 27.00
CA ARG A 563 3.60 3.80 27.99
C ARG A 563 5.13 3.84 28.00
N LEU A 564 5.75 3.80 26.82
CA LEU A 564 7.21 3.94 26.65
C LEU A 564 7.72 5.29 27.20
N ARG A 565 7.00 6.39 26.96
CA ARG A 565 7.31 7.72 27.50
C ARG A 565 7.23 7.77 29.04
N ILE A 566 6.32 7.01 29.66
CA ILE A 566 6.26 6.84 31.12
C ILE A 566 7.48 6.06 31.64
N VAL A 567 7.87 4.96 30.98
CA VAL A 567 9.06 4.18 31.37
C VAL A 567 10.33 5.02 31.25
N VAL A 568 10.55 5.74 30.15
CA VAL A 568 11.75 6.59 29.99
C VAL A 568 11.78 7.68 31.06
N ARG A 569 10.66 8.35 31.38
CA ARG A 569 10.59 9.31 32.49
C ARG A 569 10.94 8.68 33.86
N ALA A 570 10.47 7.47 34.14
CA ALA A 570 10.74 6.79 35.40
C ALA A 570 12.23 6.44 35.60
N PHE A 571 12.99 6.22 34.51
CA PHE A 571 14.40 5.85 34.57
C PHE A 571 15.39 7.02 34.33
N GLN A 572 14.91 8.26 34.08
CA GLN A 572 15.77 9.43 33.83
C GLN A 572 16.77 9.71 34.98
N LEU A 573 16.38 9.50 36.24
CA LEU A 573 17.27 9.67 37.40
C LEU A 573 18.36 8.58 37.53
N HIS A 574 18.35 7.59 36.63
CA HIS A 574 19.30 6.47 36.61
C HIS A 574 20.05 6.35 35.27
N GLU A 575 19.94 7.37 34.40
CA GLU A 575 20.52 7.44 33.05
C GLU A 575 22.00 6.99 33.00
N ALA A 576 22.88 7.56 33.83
CA ALA A 576 24.30 7.23 33.82
C ALA A 576 24.58 5.75 34.16
N GLU A 577 23.86 5.17 35.12
CA GLU A 577 24.02 3.76 35.50
C GLU A 577 23.40 2.83 34.46
N LEU A 578 22.28 3.21 33.84
CA LEU A 578 21.66 2.45 32.76
C LEU A 578 22.58 2.36 31.53
N VAL A 579 23.14 3.49 31.10
CA VAL A 579 24.11 3.59 30.00
C VAL A 579 25.34 2.73 30.30
N ARG A 580 25.90 2.85 31.52
CA ARG A 580 27.06 2.06 31.97
C ARG A 580 26.79 0.55 31.93
N GLN A 581 25.59 0.11 32.32
CA GLN A 581 25.19 -1.31 32.25
C GLN A 581 24.92 -1.79 30.82
N MET A 582 24.40 -0.94 29.92
CA MET A 582 24.17 -1.29 28.50
C MET A 582 25.47 -1.56 27.71
N CYS A 583 26.60 -1.03 28.20
CA CYS A 583 27.94 -1.22 27.60
C CYS A 583 28.74 -2.37 28.25
N GLN A 584 28.11 -3.21 29.08
CA GLN A 584 28.79 -4.21 29.90
C GLN A 584 28.13 -5.58 29.89
N VAL A 585 28.94 -6.62 30.08
CA VAL A 585 28.50 -8.00 30.34
C VAL A 585 28.54 -8.29 31.83
N ASN A 586 27.51 -8.93 32.37
CA ASN A 586 27.37 -9.16 33.82
C ASN A 586 27.69 -10.62 34.19
N MET A 587 28.98 -10.90 34.43
CA MET A 587 29.53 -12.25 34.45
C MET A 587 29.32 -12.95 35.81
N ARG A 588 28.61 -14.09 35.79
CA ARG A 588 28.32 -14.90 36.98
C ARG A 588 29.55 -15.67 37.45
N CYS A 589 29.89 -15.50 38.73
CA CYS A 589 31.06 -16.09 39.37
C CYS A 589 30.80 -16.40 40.86
N LYS A 590 31.81 -16.97 41.52
CA LYS A 590 31.83 -17.33 42.94
C LYS A 590 33.21 -17.00 43.49
N VAL A 591 33.29 -16.20 44.56
CA VAL A 591 34.56 -15.95 45.26
C VAL A 591 34.83 -17.09 46.24
N VAL A 592 36.04 -17.65 46.18
CA VAL A 592 36.51 -18.73 47.04
C VAL A 592 37.82 -18.35 47.72
N GLU A 593 38.01 -18.89 48.92
CA GLU A 593 39.24 -18.81 49.69
C GLU A 593 40.27 -19.76 49.08
N ARG A 594 41.14 -19.18 48.25
CA ARG A 594 42.18 -19.87 47.47
C ARG A 594 43.20 -18.80 47.09
N GLY A 595 44.29 -18.76 47.83
CA GLY A 595 45.34 -17.78 47.61
C GLY A 595 46.37 -18.17 46.56
N VAL A 596 47.27 -17.22 46.28
CA VAL A 596 48.52 -17.42 45.53
C VAL A 596 49.65 -16.78 46.32
N VAL A 597 50.67 -17.58 46.61
CA VAL A 597 51.93 -17.14 47.20
C VAL A 597 52.98 -17.11 46.08
N ASP A 598 53.86 -16.12 46.09
CA ASP A 598 54.96 -16.05 45.14
C ASP A 598 56.02 -17.12 45.45
N ASP A 599 56.28 -18.01 44.50
CA ASP A 599 57.27 -19.09 44.66
C ASP A 599 58.70 -18.59 44.94
N GLU A 600 59.05 -17.36 44.56
CA GLU A 600 60.40 -16.82 44.70
C GLU A 600 60.58 -16.07 46.04
N THR A 601 59.69 -15.13 46.37
CA THR A 601 59.83 -14.31 47.59
C THR A 601 59.05 -14.86 48.80
N LYS A 602 58.17 -15.84 48.60
CA LYS A 602 57.22 -16.39 49.59
C LYS A 602 56.23 -15.36 50.16
N GLU A 603 56.12 -14.18 49.55
CA GLU A 603 55.08 -13.21 49.85
C GLU A 603 53.75 -13.65 49.25
N GLU A 604 52.65 -13.44 49.98
CA GLU A 604 51.33 -13.69 49.44
C GLU A 604 50.91 -12.56 48.47
N LEU A 605 50.32 -12.93 47.33
CA LEU A 605 49.89 -11.99 46.29
C LEU A 605 48.36 -11.81 46.28
N ALA A 606 47.61 -12.83 46.67
CA ALA A 606 46.15 -12.83 46.77
C ALA A 606 45.71 -13.87 47.81
N HIS A 607 44.72 -13.55 48.66
CA HIS A 607 44.01 -14.53 49.52
C HIS A 607 42.87 -15.26 48.77
N PHE A 608 42.29 -14.61 47.76
CA PHE A 608 40.99 -14.97 47.20
C PHE A 608 41.02 -15.14 45.68
N THR A 609 40.30 -16.14 45.20
CA THR A 609 40.07 -16.41 43.77
C THR A 609 38.61 -16.16 43.42
N VAL A 610 38.36 -15.41 42.35
CA VAL A 610 37.08 -15.31 41.64
C VAL A 610 37.02 -16.43 40.60
N VAL A 611 36.10 -17.39 40.77
CA VAL A 611 35.88 -18.49 39.82
C VAL A 611 34.63 -18.22 38.99
N PHE A 612 34.78 -18.16 37.66
CA PHE A 612 33.70 -17.90 36.72
C PHE A 612 33.04 -19.20 36.22
N LYS A 613 31.81 -19.11 35.70
CA LYS A 613 31.16 -20.22 34.99
C LYS A 613 32.05 -20.62 33.80
N GLY A 614 32.56 -21.85 33.79
CA GLY A 614 33.54 -22.35 32.83
C GLY A 614 34.89 -22.76 33.44
N GLY A 615 35.14 -22.46 34.73
CA GLY A 615 36.36 -22.88 35.44
C GLY A 615 37.51 -21.86 35.40
N VAL A 616 37.40 -20.87 34.51
CA VAL A 616 38.24 -19.67 34.46
C VAL A 616 38.32 -19.03 35.85
N SER A 617 39.54 -18.67 36.26
CA SER A 617 39.86 -18.17 37.60
C SER A 617 40.69 -16.89 37.50
N ALA A 618 40.33 -15.87 38.27
CA ALA A 618 41.10 -14.64 38.43
C ALA A 618 41.29 -14.32 39.92
N TYR A 619 42.36 -13.63 40.27
CA TYR A 619 42.79 -13.41 41.65
C TYR A 619 42.48 -12.01 42.13
N ILE A 620 42.16 -11.86 43.42
CA ILE A 620 41.97 -10.54 44.06
C ILE A 620 43.32 -10.12 44.67
N PRO A 621 44.06 -9.18 44.06
CA PRO A 621 45.40 -8.81 44.50
C PRO A 621 45.36 -8.06 45.83
N LEU A 622 46.33 -8.33 46.72
CA LEU A 622 46.41 -7.66 48.03
C LEU A 622 46.80 -6.17 47.94
N ASN A 623 47.49 -5.76 46.87
CA ASN A 623 47.86 -4.38 46.57
C ASN A 623 48.30 -4.24 45.09
N SER A 624 48.67 -3.03 44.67
CA SER A 624 49.12 -2.73 43.29
C SER A 624 50.38 -3.51 42.88
N ASN A 625 51.38 -3.65 43.76
CA ASN A 625 52.58 -4.44 43.48
C ASN A 625 52.24 -5.93 43.28
N ALA A 626 51.39 -6.48 44.14
CA ALA A 626 50.89 -7.85 43.99
C ALA A 626 50.10 -8.03 42.68
N ALA A 627 49.31 -7.04 42.25
CA ALA A 627 48.61 -7.07 40.97
C ALA A 627 49.59 -7.11 39.78
N THR A 628 50.62 -6.26 39.78
CA THR A 628 51.68 -6.28 38.75
C THR A 628 52.38 -7.64 38.70
N ARG A 629 52.74 -8.20 39.85
CA ARG A 629 53.45 -9.49 39.92
C ARG A 629 52.59 -10.68 39.48
N LEU A 630 51.31 -10.70 39.85
CA LEU A 630 50.35 -11.70 39.33
C LEU A 630 50.26 -11.62 37.81
N ALA A 631 50.10 -10.42 37.25
CA ALA A 631 50.08 -10.21 35.80
C ALA A 631 51.39 -10.64 35.12
N THR A 632 52.56 -10.35 35.71
CA THR A 632 53.87 -10.82 35.20
C THR A 632 53.99 -12.34 35.20
N LYS A 633 53.39 -13.04 36.16
CA LYS A 633 53.31 -14.52 36.19
C LYS A 633 52.14 -15.10 35.37
N GLY A 634 51.46 -14.27 34.56
CA GLY A 634 50.35 -14.69 33.70
C GLY A 634 49.03 -14.95 34.43
N PHE A 635 48.93 -14.60 35.72
CA PHE A 635 47.70 -14.73 36.50
C PHE A 635 46.78 -13.53 36.27
N LEU A 636 45.54 -13.81 35.88
CA LEU A 636 44.49 -12.81 35.70
C LEU A 636 44.10 -12.18 37.05
N THR A 637 43.95 -10.86 37.10
CA THR A 637 43.59 -10.12 38.33
C THR A 637 42.26 -9.38 38.20
N VAL A 638 41.41 -9.44 39.23
CA VAL A 638 40.16 -8.67 39.32
C VAL A 638 40.08 -8.04 40.71
N GLN A 639 39.85 -6.73 40.80
CA GLN A 639 39.59 -6.07 42.08
C GLN A 639 38.10 -6.13 42.43
N LEU A 640 37.80 -6.35 43.71
CA LEU A 640 36.45 -6.33 44.27
C LEU A 640 36.49 -5.66 45.65
N GLU A 641 35.77 -4.55 45.80
CA GLU A 641 35.69 -3.79 47.06
C GLU A 641 34.90 -4.53 48.15
N SER A 642 33.92 -5.35 47.76
CA SER A 642 33.20 -6.24 48.68
C SER A 642 32.65 -7.48 47.98
N PHE A 643 32.56 -8.59 48.72
CA PHE A 643 32.00 -9.85 48.25
C PHE A 643 31.54 -10.71 49.44
N LYS A 644 30.86 -11.83 49.16
CA LYS A 644 30.49 -12.84 50.17
C LYS A 644 31.03 -14.19 49.73
N LEU A 645 31.93 -14.76 50.53
CA LEU A 645 32.59 -16.04 50.24
C LEU A 645 31.58 -17.15 49.94
N ASN A 646 31.94 -17.99 48.98
CA ASN A 646 31.17 -19.12 48.50
C ASN A 646 29.76 -18.84 47.93
N LYS A 647 29.32 -17.59 47.83
CA LYS A 647 28.04 -17.24 47.17
C LYS A 647 28.22 -16.94 45.69
N ASN A 648 27.18 -17.21 44.90
CA ASN A 648 27.10 -16.71 43.53
C ASN A 648 26.98 -15.18 43.58
N ILE A 649 27.85 -14.49 42.86
CA ILE A 649 27.76 -13.06 42.57
C ILE A 649 27.79 -12.85 41.05
N ARG A 650 27.56 -11.63 40.60
CA ARG A 650 27.81 -11.20 39.22
C ARG A 650 28.74 -10.00 39.24
N ILE A 651 29.67 -9.94 38.30
CA ILE A 651 30.63 -8.85 38.14
C ILE A 651 30.40 -8.21 36.77
N PRO A 652 30.06 -6.91 36.71
CA PRO A 652 29.93 -6.20 35.45
C PRO A 652 31.32 -5.79 34.93
N MET A 653 31.57 -6.02 33.63
CA MET A 653 32.85 -5.73 32.95
C MET A 653 32.60 -5.45 31.46
N SER A 654 33.59 -4.90 30.74
CA SER A 654 33.47 -4.78 29.27
C SER A 654 33.51 -6.16 28.61
N ILE A 655 33.01 -6.26 27.38
CA ILE A 655 33.03 -7.52 26.62
C ILE A 655 34.46 -7.90 26.22
N GLU A 656 35.32 -6.92 25.92
CA GLU A 656 36.76 -7.07 25.70
C GLU A 656 37.47 -7.63 26.93
N GLN A 657 37.18 -7.08 28.12
CA GLN A 657 37.73 -7.60 29.39
C GLN A 657 37.30 -9.05 29.63
N ALA A 658 36.03 -9.39 29.37
CA ALA A 658 35.54 -10.77 29.52
C ALA A 658 36.19 -11.75 28.52
N ILE A 659 36.56 -11.29 27.32
CA ILE A 659 37.31 -12.06 26.31
C ILE A 659 38.79 -12.18 26.70
N GLN A 660 39.42 -11.11 27.17
CA GLN A 660 40.83 -11.10 27.65
C GLN A 660 41.02 -12.00 28.86
N LEU A 661 40.04 -12.03 29.78
CA LEU A 661 39.98 -12.96 30.91
C LEU A 661 39.66 -14.40 30.49
N GLY A 662 39.36 -14.67 29.21
CA GLY A 662 39.00 -16.00 28.69
C GLY A 662 37.63 -16.52 29.14
N ILE A 663 36.78 -15.66 29.73
CA ILE A 663 35.43 -16.02 30.21
C ILE A 663 34.44 -16.10 29.03
N LEU A 664 34.65 -15.26 28.01
CA LEU A 664 33.94 -15.31 26.74
C LEU A 664 34.86 -15.88 25.65
N ASP A 665 34.56 -17.10 25.20
CA ASP A 665 35.38 -17.86 24.26
C ASP A 665 35.08 -17.46 22.80
N THR A 666 35.99 -16.72 22.18
CA THR A 666 35.93 -16.29 20.77
C THR A 666 36.43 -17.34 19.77
N GLY A 667 36.52 -18.61 20.18
CA GLY A 667 37.10 -19.71 19.38
C GLY A 667 36.18 -20.30 18.31
N THR A 668 34.85 -20.23 18.43
CA THR A 668 33.88 -20.71 17.43
C THR A 668 32.72 -19.72 17.27
N VAL A 669 31.99 -19.76 16.14
CA VAL A 669 30.88 -18.83 15.86
C VAL A 669 29.74 -19.03 16.86
N GLU A 670 29.43 -20.28 17.20
CA GLU A 670 28.33 -20.67 18.08
C GLU A 670 28.56 -20.12 19.50
N LYS A 671 29.80 -20.20 20.00
CA LYS A 671 30.17 -19.64 21.31
C LYS A 671 30.04 -18.12 21.34
N ILE A 672 30.43 -17.44 20.25
CA ILE A 672 30.24 -15.98 20.12
C ILE A 672 28.74 -15.65 20.07
N GLN A 673 27.92 -16.47 19.40
CA GLN A 673 26.46 -16.30 19.38
C GLN A 673 25.80 -16.47 20.76
N GLU A 674 26.39 -17.23 21.69
CA GLU A 674 25.96 -17.29 23.10
C GLU A 674 26.30 -16.00 23.91
N PHE A 675 27.14 -15.08 23.42
CA PHE A 675 27.51 -13.88 24.18
C PHE A 675 26.29 -12.96 24.40
N PRO A 676 26.20 -12.24 25.54
CA PRO A 676 25.27 -11.13 25.69
C PRO A 676 25.66 -9.99 24.74
N SER A 677 24.71 -9.45 23.96
CA SER A 677 24.94 -8.25 23.16
C SER A 677 25.02 -7.00 24.04
N VAL A 678 26.01 -6.15 23.78
CA VAL A 678 26.25 -4.85 24.44
C VAL A 678 26.33 -3.72 23.41
N TYR A 679 26.20 -2.48 23.86
CA TYR A 679 26.44 -1.30 23.03
C TYR A 679 27.92 -0.88 23.11
N ARG A 680 28.56 -0.71 21.96
CA ARG A 680 29.98 -0.31 21.88
C ARG A 680 30.19 1.17 22.21
N ASN A 681 29.33 2.05 21.70
CA ASN A 681 29.42 3.49 21.92
C ASN A 681 28.59 3.88 23.17
N PRO A 682 29.21 4.36 24.27
CA PRO A 682 28.48 4.76 25.47
C PRO A 682 27.58 5.98 25.23
N ASP A 683 27.93 6.87 24.31
CA ASP A 683 27.15 8.06 23.96
C ASP A 683 25.98 7.75 23.00
N TRP A 684 25.84 6.48 22.57
CA TRP A 684 24.81 6.04 21.61
C TRP A 684 24.18 4.69 21.91
N THR A 685 23.99 4.39 23.20
CA THR A 685 23.21 3.22 23.64
C THR A 685 21.72 3.32 23.27
N PHE A 686 20.98 2.21 23.39
CA PHE A 686 19.52 2.17 23.19
C PHE A 686 18.74 3.26 23.94
N TRP A 687 19.22 3.64 25.12
CA TRP A 687 18.66 4.74 25.91
C TRP A 687 18.75 6.09 25.19
N HIS A 688 19.90 6.40 24.58
CA HIS A 688 20.09 7.65 23.81
C HIS A 688 19.18 7.70 22.58
N GLN A 689 19.02 6.56 21.91
CA GLN A 689 18.11 6.40 20.77
C GLN A 689 16.66 6.67 21.19
N LEU A 690 16.18 6.05 22.28
CA LEU A 690 14.85 6.32 22.85
C LEU A 690 14.66 7.77 23.32
N LYS A 691 15.71 8.38 23.88
CA LYS A 691 15.69 9.77 24.35
C LYS A 691 15.57 10.74 23.16
N ARG A 692 16.35 10.55 22.08
CA ARG A 692 16.23 11.34 20.83
C ARG A 692 14.86 11.14 20.18
N PHE A 693 14.35 9.90 20.13
CA PHE A 693 13.01 9.57 19.63
C PHE A 693 11.91 10.35 20.36
N LEU A 694 11.81 10.19 21.68
CA LEU A 694 10.73 10.81 22.47
C LEU A 694 10.85 12.35 22.58
N THR A 695 12.06 12.91 22.40
CA THR A 695 12.26 14.36 22.30
C THR A 695 11.83 14.91 20.94
N HIS A 696 12.13 14.22 19.84
CA HIS A 696 11.76 14.69 18.50
C HIS A 696 10.28 14.46 18.16
N TYR A 697 9.67 13.37 18.66
CA TYR A 697 8.25 13.08 18.50
C TYR A 697 7.50 13.35 19.83
N PRO A 698 7.02 14.58 20.08
CA PRO A 698 6.35 14.94 21.33
C PRO A 698 4.94 14.36 21.46
N ARG A 699 4.31 13.99 20.34
CA ARG A 699 2.93 13.48 20.26
C ARG A 699 2.94 11.96 20.08
N ASP A 700 2.17 11.24 20.90
CA ASP A 700 2.25 9.78 20.97
C ASP A 700 1.65 9.06 19.75
N ALA A 701 0.62 9.64 19.11
CA ALA A 701 -0.15 8.99 18.04
C ALA A 701 0.51 9.00 16.65
N ASP A 702 1.35 10.00 16.36
CA ASP A 702 2.04 10.15 15.07
C ASP A 702 3.53 9.79 15.15
N ALA A 703 4.01 9.31 16.30
CA ALA A 703 5.40 8.90 16.45
C ALA A 703 5.67 7.59 15.67
N PRO A 704 6.70 7.54 14.79
CA PRO A 704 6.98 6.37 13.96
C PRO A 704 7.59 5.25 14.80
N MET A 705 6.73 4.39 15.32
CA MET A 705 7.07 3.21 16.11
C MET A 705 6.21 2.03 15.69
N ILE A 706 6.82 0.86 15.47
CA ILE A 706 6.12 -0.39 15.13
C ILE A 706 6.69 -1.58 15.91
N TRP A 707 5.88 -2.63 16.02
CA TRP A 707 6.29 -3.95 16.46
C TRP A 707 6.34 -4.89 15.25
N HIS A 708 7.47 -5.56 15.01
CA HIS A 708 7.62 -6.50 13.90
C HIS A 708 8.56 -7.64 14.29
N ASN A 709 8.13 -8.90 14.11
CA ASN A 709 8.94 -10.11 14.33
C ASN A 709 9.64 -10.16 15.72
N ASN A 710 8.94 -9.78 16.79
CA ASN A 710 9.48 -9.62 18.15
C ASN A 710 10.55 -8.51 18.31
N VAL A 711 10.60 -7.54 17.40
CA VAL A 711 11.47 -6.35 17.46
C VAL A 711 10.62 -5.09 17.58
N LEU A 712 10.98 -4.24 18.53
CA LEU A 712 10.51 -2.86 18.60
C LEU A 712 11.36 -2.04 17.63
N GLU A 713 10.74 -1.44 16.62
CA GLU A 713 11.42 -0.61 15.62
C GLU A 713 10.88 0.82 15.67
N PHE A 714 11.77 1.81 15.64
CA PHE A 714 11.41 3.23 15.58
C PHE A 714 12.45 4.02 14.77
N TRP A 715 12.07 5.20 14.31
CA TRP A 715 12.93 6.07 13.49
C TRP A 715 13.34 7.31 14.27
N VAL A 716 14.60 7.74 14.15
CA VAL A 716 15.09 9.00 14.75
C VAL A 716 15.81 9.86 13.72
N PRO A 717 15.83 11.19 13.87
CA PRO A 717 16.63 12.05 12.99
C PRO A 717 18.11 11.67 13.05
N PRO A 718 18.84 11.73 11.91
CA PRO A 718 20.27 11.46 11.84
C PRO A 718 21.09 12.35 12.79
N VAL A 719 22.34 11.93 13.04
CA VAL A 719 23.34 12.70 13.79
C VAL A 719 24.59 12.82 12.92
N LEU A 720 24.74 13.96 12.23
CA LEU A 720 25.85 14.15 11.30
C LEU A 720 27.18 14.30 12.04
N HIS A 721 28.11 13.37 11.81
CA HIS A 721 29.36 13.32 12.57
C HIS A 721 30.16 14.65 12.46
N PRO A 722 30.74 15.20 13.55
CA PRO A 722 31.48 16.46 13.52
C PRO A 722 32.69 16.49 12.56
N SER A 723 33.20 15.33 12.17
CA SER A 723 34.27 15.17 11.17
C SER A 723 33.78 15.34 9.72
N VAL A 724 32.48 15.18 9.45
CA VAL A 724 31.89 15.52 8.14
C VAL A 724 31.74 17.04 8.08
N LYS A 725 32.62 17.67 7.29
CA LYS A 725 32.60 19.12 7.05
C LYS A 725 31.67 19.51 5.92
N LYS A 726 31.55 18.67 4.88
CA LYS A 726 30.64 18.89 3.77
C LYS A 726 29.91 17.61 3.35
N LEU A 727 28.58 17.63 3.49
CA LEU A 727 27.66 16.57 3.09
C LEU A 727 26.79 17.05 1.92
N MET A 728 26.77 16.28 0.84
CA MET A 728 25.85 16.49 -0.28
C MET A 728 24.82 15.36 -0.32
N LEU A 729 23.55 15.74 -0.27
CA LEU A 729 22.39 14.85 -0.32
C LEU A 729 21.79 14.95 -1.73
N MET A 730 22.02 13.93 -2.55
CA MET A 730 21.45 13.89 -3.90
C MET A 730 20.11 13.18 -3.90
N SER A 731 19.12 13.82 -4.52
CA SER A 731 17.78 13.26 -4.66
C SER A 731 17.12 13.79 -5.93
N ALA A 732 16.26 13.00 -6.56
CA ALA A 732 15.40 13.49 -7.64
C ALA A 732 13.99 13.89 -7.15
N THR A 733 13.76 13.80 -5.83
CA THR A 733 12.43 13.57 -5.26
C THR A 733 12.19 14.30 -3.94
N SER A 734 13.23 14.38 -3.10
CA SER A 734 13.21 15.10 -1.83
C SER A 734 13.18 16.61 -2.06
N SER A 735 12.26 17.27 -1.38
CA SER A 735 12.17 18.73 -1.32
C SER A 735 13.19 19.30 -0.31
N GLU A 736 13.39 20.62 -0.37
CA GLU A 736 14.10 21.35 0.67
C GLU A 736 13.50 21.11 2.07
N GLN A 737 12.18 20.93 2.18
CA GLN A 737 11.52 20.67 3.45
C GLN A 737 11.90 19.29 4.01
N ASP A 738 12.09 18.28 3.16
CA ASP A 738 12.48 16.94 3.58
C ASP A 738 13.91 16.92 4.13
N PHE A 739 14.84 17.64 3.48
CA PHE A 739 16.20 17.83 4.00
C PHE A 739 16.19 18.60 5.34
N ARG A 740 15.44 19.69 5.45
CA ARG A 740 15.29 20.49 6.69
C ARG A 740 14.63 19.71 7.84
N ARG A 741 13.77 18.72 7.53
CA ARG A 741 13.16 17.81 8.53
C ARG A 741 14.13 16.73 9.01
N ALA A 742 14.99 16.23 8.12
CA ALA A 742 16.03 15.27 8.49
C ALA A 742 17.18 15.90 9.30
N PHE A 743 17.61 17.12 8.94
CA PHE A 743 18.71 17.83 9.60
C PHE A 743 18.24 19.17 10.19
N PRO A 744 17.39 19.17 11.23
CA PRO A 744 16.84 20.39 11.82
C PRO A 744 17.88 21.25 12.57
N ASP A 745 19.03 20.64 12.92
CA ASP A 745 20.12 21.26 13.67
C ASP A 745 21.25 21.82 12.77
N GLU A 746 21.14 21.69 11.44
CA GLU A 746 22.19 22.04 10.46
C GLU A 746 21.75 23.18 9.51
N GLU A 747 22.71 23.95 8.99
CA GLU A 747 22.44 24.87 7.87
C GLU A 747 22.43 24.10 6.54
N ILE A 748 21.31 24.20 5.82
CA ILE A 748 21.08 23.49 4.56
C ILE A 748 20.87 24.48 3.42
N GLU A 749 21.70 24.38 2.39
CA GLU A 749 21.45 25.04 1.10
C GLU A 749 20.86 24.01 0.12
N THR A 750 19.67 24.27 -0.43
CA THR A 750 19.05 23.39 -1.45
C THR A 750 19.17 24.00 -2.84
N ILE A 751 19.78 23.25 -3.76
CA ILE A 751 20.05 23.68 -5.14
C ILE A 751 19.42 22.69 -6.11
N SER A 752 18.47 23.17 -6.91
CA SER A 752 17.92 22.43 -8.05
C SER A 752 18.85 22.57 -9.26
N ILE A 753 19.44 21.47 -9.73
CA ILE A 753 20.13 21.43 -11.02
C ILE A 753 19.08 21.61 -12.12
N LYS A 754 19.32 22.54 -13.05
CA LYS A 754 18.43 22.68 -14.21
C LYS A 754 18.42 21.41 -15.09
N PRO A 755 17.23 20.84 -15.37
CA PRO A 755 17.08 19.60 -16.14
C PRO A 755 17.62 19.71 -17.58
N THR A 756 18.01 18.56 -18.13
CA THR A 756 18.65 18.41 -19.46
C THR A 756 17.69 18.76 -20.59
N SER A 757 18.10 19.48 -21.64
CA SER A 757 17.33 19.49 -22.90
C SER A 757 17.22 18.07 -23.46
N TRP A 758 16.03 17.63 -23.90
CA TRP A 758 15.91 16.32 -24.56
C TRP A 758 16.52 16.36 -25.96
N VAL A 759 16.85 15.18 -26.51
CA VAL A 759 17.36 15.10 -27.88
C VAL A 759 16.22 15.39 -28.86
N GLU A 760 16.50 16.22 -29.87
CA GLU A 760 15.56 16.58 -30.92
C GLU A 760 14.86 15.35 -31.54
N GLY A 761 13.55 15.44 -31.70
CA GLY A 761 12.69 14.33 -32.15
C GLY A 761 12.08 13.48 -31.03
N ASN A 762 12.53 13.61 -29.78
CA ASN A 762 11.91 12.94 -28.63
C ASN A 762 10.65 13.68 -28.16
N GLN A 763 9.66 12.91 -27.69
CA GLN A 763 8.34 13.44 -27.30
C GLN A 763 7.77 12.68 -26.10
N VAL A 764 6.98 13.36 -25.28
CA VAL A 764 6.15 12.71 -24.25
C VAL A 764 4.70 13.09 -24.44
N PHE A 765 3.80 12.12 -24.45
CA PHE A 765 2.36 12.33 -24.50
C PHE A 765 1.77 11.99 -23.13
N GLN A 766 1.20 12.96 -22.42
CA GLN A 766 0.64 12.75 -21.09
C GLN A 766 -0.86 13.01 -21.06
N ILE A 767 -1.63 12.04 -20.55
CA ILE A 767 -3.08 12.18 -20.47
C ILE A 767 -3.45 13.22 -19.41
N ARG A 768 -4.25 14.23 -19.79
CA ARG A 768 -4.61 15.34 -18.88
C ARG A 768 -5.92 15.14 -18.11
N THR A 769 -6.67 14.12 -18.46
CA THR A 769 -7.97 13.75 -17.86
C THR A 769 -7.84 12.48 -17.04
N GLY A 770 -8.47 12.45 -15.85
CA GLY A 770 -8.68 11.21 -15.09
C GLY A 770 -7.48 10.75 -14.25
N THR A 771 -7.71 10.58 -12.95
CA THR A 771 -6.76 9.94 -12.03
C THR A 771 -6.74 8.43 -12.28
N HIS A 772 -5.97 8.01 -13.28
CA HIS A 772 -5.86 6.61 -13.73
C HIS A 772 -5.07 5.73 -12.75
N THR A 773 -5.67 5.47 -11.59
CA THR A 773 -5.17 4.55 -10.56
C THR A 773 -5.38 3.09 -10.96
N ALA A 774 -4.87 2.15 -10.15
CA ALA A 774 -5.13 0.72 -10.33
C ALA A 774 -6.63 0.41 -10.40
N ARG A 775 -7.45 1.04 -9.54
CA ARG A 775 -8.93 0.93 -9.51
C ARG A 775 -9.64 1.59 -10.70
N THR A 776 -8.89 2.27 -11.57
CA THR A 776 -9.39 2.87 -12.81
C THR A 776 -9.02 2.00 -14.02
N ILE A 777 -8.05 1.08 -13.90
CA ILE A 777 -7.56 0.21 -14.97
C ILE A 777 -8.01 -1.25 -14.78
N LEU A 778 -8.15 -1.68 -13.53
CA LEU A 778 -8.58 -3.03 -13.11
C LEU A 778 -9.94 -2.95 -12.42
N ASP A 779 -10.80 -3.93 -12.70
CA ASP A 779 -12.03 -4.15 -11.95
C ASP A 779 -11.78 -5.18 -10.84
N TYR A 780 -12.33 -4.86 -9.67
CA TYR A 780 -12.14 -5.58 -8.42
C TYR A 780 -13.47 -6.15 -7.94
N ASP A 781 -13.41 -7.33 -7.32
CA ASP A 781 -14.57 -7.84 -6.59
C ASP A 781 -14.65 -7.25 -5.17
N SER A 782 -15.67 -7.73 -4.46
CA SER A 782 -15.96 -7.35 -3.09
C SER A 782 -15.06 -7.98 -2.02
N THR A 783 -14.07 -8.80 -2.37
CA THR A 783 -12.95 -9.17 -1.50
C THR A 783 -11.66 -8.38 -1.82
N TRP A 784 -11.73 -7.47 -2.81
CA TRP A 784 -10.60 -6.73 -3.39
C TRP A 784 -9.63 -7.59 -4.21
N ASP A 785 -10.09 -8.75 -4.68
CA ASP A 785 -9.39 -9.53 -5.69
C ASP A 785 -9.66 -8.94 -7.08
N VAL A 786 -8.68 -9.04 -7.98
CA VAL A 786 -8.82 -8.52 -9.35
C VAL A 786 -9.61 -9.52 -10.18
N ILE A 787 -10.78 -9.12 -10.66
CA ILE A 787 -11.60 -9.95 -11.57
C ILE A 787 -11.02 -9.87 -12.99
N GLY A 788 -10.68 -8.65 -13.43
CA GLY A 788 -10.26 -8.38 -14.79
C GLY A 788 -9.88 -6.93 -15.01
N LEU A 789 -10.00 -6.47 -16.26
CA LEU A 789 -9.84 -5.07 -16.62
C LEU A 789 -11.11 -4.29 -16.30
N SER A 790 -10.95 -3.00 -15.99
CA SER A 790 -12.08 -2.08 -16.07
C SER A 790 -12.38 -1.75 -17.52
N LYS A 791 -13.60 -1.30 -17.79
CA LYS A 791 -14.00 -0.75 -19.11
C LYS A 791 -13.09 0.39 -19.63
N MET A 792 -12.37 1.08 -18.75
CA MET A 792 -11.36 2.08 -19.14
C MET A 792 -10.00 1.42 -19.41
N GLY A 793 -9.61 0.42 -18.63
CA GLY A 793 -8.42 -0.41 -18.88
C GLY A 793 -8.50 -1.12 -20.23
N GLU A 794 -9.63 -1.76 -20.55
CA GLU A 794 -9.92 -2.35 -21.86
C GLU A 794 -9.73 -1.32 -22.99
N ARG A 795 -10.41 -0.16 -22.90
CA ARG A 795 -10.35 0.92 -23.90
C ARG A 795 -8.91 1.37 -24.18
N PHE A 796 -8.09 1.49 -23.12
CA PHE A 796 -6.70 1.88 -23.24
C PHE A 796 -5.83 0.77 -23.85
N LEU A 797 -5.95 -0.46 -23.37
CA LEU A 797 -5.11 -1.57 -23.83
C LEU A 797 -5.44 -1.97 -25.26
N LEU A 798 -6.71 -1.96 -25.68
CA LEU A 798 -7.10 -2.14 -27.08
C LEU A 798 -6.44 -1.09 -27.99
N GLY A 799 -6.33 0.17 -27.56
CA GLY A 799 -5.65 1.22 -28.32
C GLY A 799 -4.14 1.04 -28.41
N ILE A 800 -3.53 0.57 -27.32
CA ILE A 800 -2.10 0.20 -27.29
C ILE A 800 -1.85 -0.98 -28.26
N CYS A 801 -2.70 -2.00 -28.23
CA CYS A 801 -2.56 -3.17 -29.10
C CYS A 801 -2.79 -2.84 -30.58
N ALA A 802 -3.76 -1.98 -30.90
CA ALA A 802 -4.00 -1.51 -32.26
C ALA A 802 -2.82 -0.69 -32.82
N GLU A 803 -2.13 0.10 -31.99
CA GLU A 803 -0.92 0.81 -32.39
C GLU A 803 0.27 -0.15 -32.60
N ILE A 804 0.41 -1.17 -31.74
CA ILE A 804 1.41 -2.24 -31.89
C ILE A 804 1.18 -3.07 -33.16
N GLU A 805 -0.06 -3.21 -33.62
CA GLU A 805 -0.39 -3.90 -34.88
C GLU A 805 -0.20 -3.00 -36.12
N ARG A 806 -0.28 -1.67 -35.95
CA ARG A 806 -0.16 -0.70 -37.06
C ARG A 806 1.22 -0.73 -37.72
N ASP A 807 2.30 -0.87 -36.95
CA ASP A 807 3.66 -0.97 -37.49
C ASP A 807 4.50 -2.06 -36.79
N PRO A 808 4.69 -3.23 -37.43
CA PRO A 808 5.55 -4.31 -36.93
C PRO A 808 7.05 -3.98 -36.82
N ASN A 809 7.51 -2.83 -37.32
CA ASN A 809 8.90 -2.40 -37.22
C ASN A 809 9.16 -1.68 -35.88
N VAL A 810 8.26 -0.77 -35.50
CA VAL A 810 8.37 0.10 -34.32
C VAL A 810 8.45 -0.73 -33.03
N LYS A 811 9.47 -0.49 -32.22
CA LYS A 811 9.68 -1.22 -30.96
C LYS A 811 8.93 -0.59 -29.80
N HIS A 812 8.04 -1.37 -29.19
CA HIS A 812 7.21 -0.97 -28.05
C HIS A 812 7.69 -1.58 -26.73
N GLY A 813 7.69 -0.77 -25.68
CA GLY A 813 7.72 -1.19 -24.29
C GLY A 813 6.42 -0.85 -23.57
N ILE A 814 5.99 -1.67 -22.61
CA ILE A 814 4.80 -1.46 -21.78
C ILE A 814 5.15 -1.64 -20.30
N ILE A 815 4.75 -0.67 -19.47
CA ILE A 815 4.92 -0.69 -18.01
C ILE A 815 3.56 -0.50 -17.36
N THR A 816 3.14 -1.45 -16.51
CA THR A 816 1.79 -1.45 -15.91
C THR A 816 1.71 -2.34 -14.65
N TYR A 817 0.53 -2.79 -14.24
CA TYR A 817 0.30 -3.66 -13.08
C TYR A 817 0.50 -5.15 -13.41
N ALA A 818 0.92 -5.95 -12.43
CA ALA A 818 1.13 -7.40 -12.60
C ALA A 818 -0.10 -8.17 -13.15
N PRO A 819 -1.36 -7.87 -12.75
CA PRO A 819 -2.54 -8.52 -13.34
C PRO A 819 -2.70 -8.20 -14.83
N VAL A 820 -2.42 -6.96 -15.25
CA VAL A 820 -2.47 -6.55 -16.66
C VAL A 820 -1.39 -7.28 -17.49
N ILE A 821 -0.20 -7.48 -16.93
CA ILE A 821 0.88 -8.23 -17.61
C ILE A 821 0.48 -9.67 -17.95
N LYS A 822 -0.30 -10.33 -17.09
CA LYS A 822 -0.86 -11.66 -17.40
C LYS A 822 -1.71 -11.61 -18.68
N GLN A 823 -2.60 -10.64 -18.78
CA GLN A 823 -3.51 -10.45 -19.91
C GLN A 823 -2.77 -10.05 -21.21
N LEU A 824 -1.62 -9.38 -21.08
CA LEU A 824 -0.76 -8.97 -22.20
C LEU A 824 0.27 -10.02 -22.64
N GLN A 825 0.26 -11.24 -22.09
CA GLN A 825 1.24 -12.29 -22.45
C GLN A 825 1.29 -12.60 -23.96
N ASP A 826 0.15 -12.64 -24.66
CA ASP A 826 0.12 -12.86 -26.11
C ASP A 826 0.73 -11.70 -26.91
N ILE A 827 0.63 -10.49 -26.38
CA ILE A 827 1.22 -9.29 -26.99
C ILE A 827 2.74 -9.27 -26.75
N ALA A 828 3.22 -9.78 -25.61
CA ALA A 828 4.65 -9.99 -25.36
C ALA A 828 5.30 -11.06 -26.27
N LYS A 829 4.51 -11.96 -26.89
CA LYS A 829 5.01 -12.91 -27.91
C LYS A 829 5.30 -12.23 -29.27
N ARG A 830 4.88 -10.97 -29.47
CA ARG A 830 5.03 -10.24 -30.74
C ARG A 830 6.44 -9.65 -30.88
N LYS A 831 7.07 -9.84 -32.05
CA LYS A 831 8.47 -9.42 -32.34
C LYS A 831 8.75 -7.91 -32.24
N ASN A 832 7.72 -7.08 -32.10
CA ASN A 832 7.84 -5.64 -31.95
C ASN A 832 7.54 -5.14 -30.53
N VAL A 833 7.15 -6.01 -29.60
CA VAL A 833 7.16 -5.72 -28.16
C VAL A 833 8.49 -6.20 -27.59
N CYS A 834 9.33 -5.27 -27.13
CA CYS A 834 10.66 -5.56 -26.58
C CYS A 834 10.72 -5.47 -25.05
N LEU A 835 9.66 -4.94 -24.41
CA LEU A 835 9.56 -4.80 -22.96
C LEU A 835 8.10 -4.93 -22.49
N LEU A 836 7.87 -5.78 -21.49
CA LEU A 836 6.65 -5.80 -20.68
C LEU A 836 7.04 -6.02 -19.21
N THR A 837 6.86 -5.02 -18.34
CA THR A 837 7.27 -5.11 -16.92
C THR A 837 6.33 -4.33 -15.98
N ILE A 838 6.51 -4.52 -14.67
CA ILE A 838 5.85 -3.72 -13.64
C ILE A 838 6.67 -2.47 -13.28
N PHE A 839 5.99 -1.43 -12.80
CA PHE A 839 6.58 -0.18 -12.33
C PHE A 839 7.81 -0.33 -11.39
N LYS A 840 7.87 -1.40 -10.59
CA LYS A 840 8.94 -1.63 -9.59
C LYS A 840 9.98 -2.69 -10.00
N ASN A 841 9.97 -3.16 -11.25
CA ASN A 841 10.94 -4.14 -11.74
C ASN A 841 11.67 -3.58 -12.98
N LEU A 842 12.62 -2.67 -12.71
CA LEU A 842 13.34 -1.90 -13.73
C LEU A 842 14.80 -2.34 -13.93
N ASN A 843 15.28 -3.29 -13.13
CA ASN A 843 16.69 -3.67 -13.06
C ASN A 843 17.13 -4.52 -14.26
N ASN A 844 18.27 -4.18 -14.86
CA ASN A 844 18.86 -4.81 -16.06
C ASN A 844 18.03 -4.65 -17.35
N LEU A 845 17.13 -3.67 -17.42
CA LEU A 845 16.27 -3.42 -18.58
C LEU A 845 16.81 -2.36 -19.55
N ASP A 846 17.99 -1.83 -19.30
CA ASP A 846 18.52 -0.65 -19.99
C ASP A 846 18.73 -0.89 -21.49
N ALA A 847 19.07 -2.13 -21.88
CA ALA A 847 19.12 -2.56 -23.30
C ALA A 847 17.72 -2.70 -23.94
N ALA A 848 16.67 -2.97 -23.16
CA ALA A 848 15.29 -3.00 -23.65
C ALA A 848 14.73 -1.58 -23.81
N PHE A 849 15.10 -0.65 -22.92
CA PHE A 849 14.82 0.79 -23.07
C PHE A 849 15.62 1.42 -24.23
N GLU A 850 16.86 0.96 -24.48
CA GLU A 850 17.63 1.34 -25.67
C GLU A 850 16.92 0.85 -26.96
N ALA A 851 16.37 -0.36 -26.95
CA ALA A 851 15.64 -0.93 -28.08
C ALA A 851 14.24 -0.32 -28.30
N SER A 852 13.51 0.11 -27.28
CA SER A 852 12.13 0.62 -27.41
C SER A 852 12.07 2.03 -28.00
N GLU A 853 11.40 2.21 -29.12
CA GLU A 853 11.10 3.53 -29.71
C GLU A 853 9.88 4.19 -29.05
N VAL A 854 8.90 3.38 -28.64
CA VAL A 854 7.68 3.83 -27.93
C VAL A 854 7.59 3.14 -26.57
N VAL A 855 7.38 3.89 -25.49
CA VAL A 855 7.21 3.33 -24.14
C VAL A 855 5.87 3.78 -23.54
N TRP A 856 4.97 2.84 -23.32
CA TRP A 856 3.68 3.05 -22.67
C TRP A 856 3.79 2.85 -21.16
N ILE A 857 3.31 3.81 -20.37
CA ILE A 857 3.26 3.75 -18.91
C ILE A 857 1.79 3.87 -18.50
N VAL A 858 1.18 2.74 -18.13
CA VAL A 858 -0.27 2.57 -18.05
C VAL A 858 -0.73 2.56 -16.59
N GLY A 859 -1.21 3.70 -16.12
CA GLY A 859 -1.68 3.95 -14.75
C GLY A 859 -0.59 4.52 -13.81
N THR A 860 -0.94 4.69 -12.54
CA THR A 860 0.00 5.12 -11.48
C THR A 860 0.57 3.94 -10.66
N PRO A 861 1.87 3.95 -10.32
CA PRO A 861 2.46 3.05 -9.31
C PRO A 861 1.60 2.92 -8.04
N PHE A 862 1.28 1.68 -7.64
CA PHE A 862 0.53 1.43 -6.40
C PHE A 862 1.45 1.45 -5.17
N TRP A 863 1.03 2.19 -4.14
CA TRP A 863 1.64 2.21 -2.82
C TRP A 863 0.64 1.79 -1.75
N GLN A 864 1.08 0.93 -0.82
CA GLN A 864 0.28 0.49 0.31
C GLN A 864 0.11 1.64 1.31
N PRO A 865 -1.10 1.90 1.86
CA PRO A 865 -1.33 2.99 2.80
C PRO A 865 -0.39 2.99 4.00
N GLY A 866 -0.12 1.83 4.60
CA GLY A 866 0.80 1.69 5.74
C GLY A 866 2.27 2.06 5.45
N VAL A 867 2.68 2.14 4.18
CA VAL A 867 4.00 2.69 3.79
C VAL A 867 3.94 4.22 3.79
N ILE A 868 2.94 4.80 3.11
CA ILE A 868 2.72 6.26 3.05
C ILE A 868 2.52 6.84 4.45
N TRP A 869 1.70 6.18 5.29
CA TRP A 869 1.46 6.57 6.69
C TRP A 869 2.73 6.55 7.53
N ARG A 870 3.57 5.51 7.39
CA ARG A 870 4.85 5.45 8.12
C ARG A 870 5.81 6.55 7.67
N GLN A 871 5.89 6.82 6.36
CA GLN A 871 6.69 7.92 5.84
C GLN A 871 6.17 9.28 6.34
N ALA A 872 4.85 9.44 6.45
CA ALA A 872 4.25 10.63 7.05
C ALA A 872 4.59 10.77 8.54
N GLN A 873 4.54 9.69 9.32
CA GLN A 873 4.96 9.69 10.72
C GLN A 873 6.46 10.04 10.89
N ILE A 874 7.32 9.54 10.00
CA ILE A 874 8.75 9.87 10.00
C ILE A 874 9.00 11.36 9.71
N LEU A 875 8.38 11.91 8.66
CA LEU A 875 8.64 13.29 8.22
C LEU A 875 7.85 14.36 9.00
N TYR A 876 6.62 14.06 9.37
CA TYR A 876 5.63 15.01 9.90
C TYR A 876 5.10 14.65 11.29
N GLY A 877 5.49 13.52 11.89
CA GLY A 877 5.03 13.12 13.24
C GLY A 877 5.48 14.05 14.38
N ASN A 878 6.40 14.97 14.09
CA ASN A 878 6.84 16.04 14.97
C ASN A 878 6.06 17.36 14.79
N ASP A 879 5.16 17.46 13.81
CA ASP A 879 4.33 18.64 13.57
C ASP A 879 3.34 18.90 14.74
N GLU A 880 3.02 20.18 14.94
CA GLU A 880 1.99 20.63 15.89
C GLU A 880 0.60 20.08 15.53
N GLU A 881 0.26 20.09 14.23
CA GLU A 881 -1.03 19.60 13.73
C GLU A 881 -1.04 18.08 13.50
N PRO A 882 -2.06 17.35 13.98
CA PRO A 882 -2.16 15.89 13.85
C PRO A 882 -2.28 15.45 12.39
N LEU A 883 -1.70 14.29 12.06
CA LEU A 883 -1.84 13.67 10.74
C LEU A 883 -3.25 13.11 10.53
N CYS A 884 -3.92 13.52 9.46
CA CYS A 884 -5.26 13.02 9.12
C CYS A 884 -5.18 11.90 8.07
N TYR A 885 -5.08 10.66 8.55
CA TYR A 885 -4.95 9.44 7.73
C TYR A 885 -6.19 9.08 6.88
N GLU A 886 -7.27 9.88 6.92
CA GLU A 886 -8.47 9.67 6.11
C GLU A 886 -8.17 9.72 4.60
N ALA A 887 -8.63 8.69 3.88
CA ALA A 887 -8.33 8.51 2.46
C ALA A 887 -9.52 7.95 1.67
N GLU A 888 -9.81 8.58 0.54
CA GLU A 888 -10.79 8.12 -0.44
C GLU A 888 -10.04 7.73 -1.73
N PHE A 889 -9.98 6.44 -2.05
CA PHE A 889 -9.37 5.93 -3.30
C PHE A 889 -7.91 6.38 -3.57
N GLN A 890 -7.07 6.42 -2.52
CA GLN A 890 -5.69 6.95 -2.53
C GLN A 890 -5.59 8.49 -2.68
N HIS A 891 -6.70 9.21 -2.57
CA HIS A 891 -6.70 10.63 -2.25
C HIS A 891 -6.81 10.81 -0.72
N TYR A 892 -5.75 11.27 -0.07
CA TYR A 892 -5.72 11.60 1.35
C TYR A 892 -6.24 13.02 1.59
N LYS A 893 -6.96 13.23 2.70
CA LYS A 893 -7.46 14.57 3.09
C LYS A 893 -6.36 15.47 3.67
N ASP A 894 -5.33 14.88 4.27
CA ASP A 894 -4.13 15.58 4.70
C ASP A 894 -3.18 15.77 3.52
N GLU A 895 -2.94 17.02 3.13
CA GLU A 895 -2.07 17.34 1.99
C GLU A 895 -0.59 16.95 2.23
N ARG A 896 -0.14 16.75 3.49
CA ARG A 896 1.21 16.20 3.79
C ARG A 896 1.30 14.73 3.38
N ILE A 897 0.30 13.94 3.76
CA ILE A 897 0.21 12.51 3.40
C ILE A 897 -0.02 12.37 1.89
N GLN A 898 -0.85 13.25 1.32
CA GLN A 898 -1.07 13.31 -0.12
C GLN A 898 0.20 13.70 -0.89
N SER A 899 1.02 14.62 -0.36
CA SER A 899 2.32 15.00 -0.95
C SER A 899 3.23 13.79 -1.07
N ILE A 900 3.43 13.02 0.02
CA ILE A 900 4.24 11.80 0.00
C ILE A 900 3.73 10.81 -1.06
N TYR A 901 2.41 10.62 -1.17
CA TYR A 901 1.85 9.77 -2.24
C TYR A 901 2.14 10.33 -3.64
N ARG A 902 1.93 11.64 -3.89
CA ARG A 902 2.22 12.27 -5.19
C ARG A 902 3.71 12.16 -5.53
N GLN A 903 4.61 12.45 -4.58
CA GLN A 903 6.05 12.27 -4.69
C GLN A 903 6.36 10.81 -5.05
N ASN A 904 6.05 9.84 -4.19
CA ASN A 904 6.36 8.41 -4.42
C ASN A 904 5.84 7.83 -5.74
N VAL A 905 4.74 8.38 -6.28
CA VAL A 905 4.24 8.01 -7.62
C VAL A 905 5.02 8.70 -8.73
N ALA A 906 5.32 10.00 -8.59
CA ALA A 906 6.16 10.74 -9.53
C ALA A 906 7.59 10.20 -9.59
N ASN A 907 8.21 9.90 -8.45
CA ASN A 907 9.57 9.35 -8.30
C ASN A 907 9.82 8.18 -9.26
N VAL A 908 8.93 7.17 -9.22
CA VAL A 908 9.02 5.96 -10.04
C VAL A 908 8.79 6.27 -11.52
N ILE A 909 7.91 7.22 -11.85
CA ILE A 909 7.67 7.63 -13.24
C ILE A 909 8.89 8.39 -13.80
N THR A 910 9.51 9.27 -13.01
CA THR A 910 10.75 9.98 -13.36
C THR A 910 11.93 9.02 -13.52
N GLU A 911 12.08 8.02 -12.63
CA GLU A 911 13.12 6.98 -12.78
C GLU A 911 12.95 6.22 -14.11
N ILE A 912 11.73 5.80 -14.45
CA ILE A 912 11.43 5.14 -15.72
C ILE A 912 11.80 6.06 -16.90
N ILE A 913 11.37 7.33 -16.90
CA ILE A 913 11.66 8.27 -17.99
C ILE A 913 13.16 8.54 -18.13
N GLY A 914 13.90 8.59 -17.02
CA GLY A 914 15.35 8.65 -16.99
C GLY A 914 16.00 7.43 -17.66
N ARG A 915 15.50 6.21 -17.38
CA ARG A 915 15.94 4.97 -18.05
C ARG A 915 15.55 4.90 -19.53
N VAL A 916 14.44 5.53 -19.94
CA VAL A 916 14.07 5.69 -21.37
C VAL A 916 15.02 6.63 -22.11
N GLY A 917 15.88 7.38 -21.41
CA GLY A 917 17.06 8.03 -22.02
C GLY A 917 16.71 9.13 -23.02
N LEU A 918 15.69 9.94 -22.74
CA LEU A 918 15.23 11.04 -23.62
C LEU A 918 16.28 12.16 -23.83
N ASN A 919 17.36 12.16 -23.06
CA ASN A 919 18.54 13.02 -23.23
C ASN A 919 19.76 12.28 -23.86
N ARG A 920 19.61 11.01 -24.27
CA ARG A 920 20.68 10.14 -24.81
C ARG A 920 20.37 9.63 -26.22
N TRP A 921 19.17 9.09 -26.43
CA TRP A 921 18.75 8.47 -27.70
C TRP A 921 17.80 9.39 -28.49
N ARG A 922 17.52 9.07 -29.76
CA ARG A 922 16.66 9.85 -30.67
C ARG A 922 15.35 9.16 -30.98
N ASN A 923 14.35 9.94 -31.42
CA ASN A 923 13.02 9.53 -31.87
C ASN A 923 12.22 8.71 -30.83
N LYS A 924 12.54 8.84 -29.54
CA LYS A 924 11.88 8.16 -28.43
C LYS A 924 10.54 8.85 -28.09
N LYS A 925 9.47 8.07 -27.97
CA LYS A 925 8.13 8.53 -27.56
C LYS A 925 7.72 7.86 -26.26
N VAL A 926 7.39 8.61 -25.22
CA VAL A 926 6.76 8.05 -24.00
C VAL A 926 5.28 8.42 -23.98
N VAL A 927 4.41 7.49 -23.59
CA VAL A 927 2.98 7.76 -23.40
C VAL A 927 2.60 7.48 -21.94
N LEU A 928 2.32 8.55 -21.20
CA LEU A 928 1.96 8.54 -19.79
C LEU A 928 0.43 8.54 -19.63
N ILE A 929 -0.14 7.38 -19.29
CA ILE A 929 -1.56 7.27 -18.95
C ILE A 929 -1.73 7.52 -17.44
N SER A 930 -1.34 8.72 -17.01
CA SER A 930 -1.51 9.25 -15.66
C SER A 930 -1.67 10.78 -15.73
N SER A 931 -2.74 11.31 -15.11
CA SER A 931 -2.96 12.76 -14.99
C SER A 931 -2.27 13.38 -13.76
N LEU A 932 -1.29 12.70 -13.16
CA LEU A 932 -0.48 13.27 -12.08
C LEU A 932 0.58 14.21 -12.67
N GLU A 933 0.79 15.37 -12.06
CA GLU A 933 1.89 16.26 -12.41
C GLU A 933 3.24 15.61 -12.08
N ILE A 934 4.10 15.48 -13.08
CA ILE A 934 5.45 14.90 -12.95
C ILE A 934 6.45 16.06 -13.09
N PRO A 935 7.12 16.49 -12.00
CA PRO A 935 8.08 17.59 -12.05
C PRO A 935 9.14 17.40 -13.13
N ASP A 936 9.44 18.48 -13.84
CA ASP A 936 10.41 18.54 -14.94
C ASP A 936 10.17 17.53 -16.10
N VAL A 937 8.97 16.94 -16.16
CA VAL A 937 8.44 16.19 -17.31
C VAL A 937 7.20 16.87 -17.86
N THR A 938 6.19 17.14 -17.03
CA THR A 938 4.90 17.72 -17.47
C THR A 938 5.06 19.14 -18.06
N ASP A 939 5.95 19.95 -17.50
CA ASP A 939 6.19 21.34 -17.92
C ASP A 939 6.95 21.48 -19.25
N ARG A 940 7.66 20.44 -19.70
CA ARG A 940 8.56 20.52 -20.85
C ARG A 940 7.83 20.88 -22.14
N PRO A 941 8.40 21.73 -23.03
CA PRO A 941 7.76 22.06 -24.31
C PRO A 941 7.53 20.81 -25.17
N GLU A 942 8.41 19.81 -25.11
CA GLU A 942 8.32 18.52 -25.80
C GLU A 942 7.25 17.56 -25.24
N THR A 943 6.60 17.92 -24.12
CA THR A 943 5.50 17.16 -23.51
C THR A 943 4.14 17.68 -23.98
N PHE A 944 3.34 16.81 -24.60
CA PHE A 944 2.03 17.13 -25.16
C PHE A 944 0.91 16.58 -24.26
N LEU A 945 0.07 17.49 -23.74
CA LEU A 945 -1.08 17.13 -22.91
C LEU A 945 -2.30 16.75 -23.77
N PHE A 946 -2.74 15.49 -23.66
CA PHE A 946 -3.78 14.90 -24.51
C PHE A 946 -4.98 14.36 -23.71
N ASP A 947 -6.14 14.31 -24.34
CA ASP A 947 -7.29 13.50 -23.87
C ASP A 947 -7.26 12.17 -24.64
N TRP A 948 -7.75 11.06 -24.08
CA TRP A 948 -7.75 9.79 -24.84
C TRP A 948 -8.57 9.88 -26.15
N GLU A 949 -9.60 10.71 -26.16
CA GLU A 949 -10.35 11.08 -27.36
C GLU A 949 -9.48 11.72 -28.47
N ASP A 950 -8.35 12.36 -28.13
CA ASP A 950 -7.40 12.90 -29.11
C ASP A 950 -6.58 11.79 -29.78
N PHE A 951 -6.23 10.72 -29.05
CA PHE A 951 -5.59 9.54 -29.63
C PHE A 951 -6.57 8.76 -30.51
N GLU A 952 -7.83 8.62 -30.07
CA GLU A 952 -8.90 8.06 -30.91
C GLU A 952 -9.15 8.90 -32.18
N VAL A 953 -9.05 10.24 -32.11
CA VAL A 953 -9.10 11.09 -33.32
C VAL A 953 -7.84 10.88 -34.18
N ALA A 954 -6.63 10.96 -33.62
CA ALA A 954 -5.38 10.81 -34.37
C ALA A 954 -5.25 9.44 -35.08
N GLY A 955 -5.75 8.37 -34.46
CA GLY A 955 -5.71 7.00 -34.96
C GLY A 955 -4.30 6.41 -35.13
N SER A 956 -3.28 7.09 -34.60
CA SER A 956 -1.85 6.75 -34.64
C SER A 956 -1.08 7.71 -33.74
N LEU A 957 0.02 7.27 -33.10
CA LEU A 957 0.87 8.17 -32.30
C LEU A 957 1.55 9.26 -33.16
N ASP A 958 1.83 8.97 -34.43
CA ASP A 958 2.51 9.90 -35.34
C ASP A 958 1.69 11.17 -35.61
N LYS A 959 0.35 11.08 -35.54
CA LYS A 959 -0.58 12.19 -35.73
C LYS A 959 -1.11 12.79 -34.42
N LEU A 960 -0.67 12.26 -33.27
CA LEU A 960 -1.19 12.68 -31.97
C LEU A 960 -0.79 14.13 -31.64
N ALA A 961 0.46 14.52 -31.87
CA ALA A 961 0.92 15.90 -31.68
C ALA A 961 0.14 16.90 -32.55
N GLU A 962 -0.07 16.61 -33.83
CA GLU A 962 -0.88 17.43 -34.74
C GLU A 962 -2.32 17.57 -34.23
N THR A 963 -2.94 16.46 -33.83
CA THR A 963 -4.32 16.42 -33.32
C THR A 963 -4.49 17.23 -32.04
N ILE A 964 -3.49 17.18 -31.14
CA ILE A 964 -3.44 17.98 -29.90
C ILE A 964 -3.35 19.47 -30.22
N SER A 965 -2.45 19.88 -31.13
CA SER A 965 -2.32 21.27 -31.56
C SER A 965 -3.60 21.81 -32.17
N ILE A 966 -4.28 21.02 -33.02
CA ILE A 966 -5.58 21.40 -33.59
C ILE A 966 -6.63 21.55 -32.48
N ARG A 967 -6.73 20.61 -31.52
CA ARG A 967 -7.64 20.78 -30.37
C ARG A 967 -7.31 22.03 -29.56
N GLN A 968 -6.04 22.29 -29.27
CA GLN A 968 -5.60 23.46 -28.51
C GLN A 968 -5.99 24.77 -29.21
N GLN A 969 -5.81 24.87 -30.53
CA GLN A 969 -6.32 25.99 -31.32
C GLN A 969 -7.84 26.17 -31.13
N PHE A 970 -8.63 25.10 -31.25
CA PHE A 970 -10.08 25.16 -31.02
C PHE A 970 -10.46 25.50 -29.56
N GLU A 971 -9.63 25.17 -28.56
CA GLU A 971 -9.80 25.60 -27.16
C GLU A 971 -9.54 27.10 -26.99
N THR A 972 -8.49 27.65 -27.63
CA THR A 972 -8.21 29.09 -27.66
C THR A 972 -9.31 29.86 -28.41
N GLU A 973 -9.74 29.37 -29.58
CA GLU A 973 -10.87 29.94 -30.32
C GLU A 973 -12.15 29.91 -29.48
N ARG A 974 -12.42 28.82 -28.74
CA ARG A 974 -13.54 28.71 -27.81
C ARG A 974 -13.46 29.75 -26.68
N ALA A 975 -12.27 30.02 -26.14
CA ALA A 975 -12.07 31.06 -25.13
C ALA A 975 -12.31 32.48 -25.68
N SER A 976 -12.10 32.68 -26.99
CA SER A 976 -12.36 33.96 -27.68
C SER A 976 -13.83 34.21 -28.05
N LEU A 977 -14.72 33.22 -27.92
CA LEU A 977 -16.14 33.37 -28.29
C LEU A 977 -16.87 34.38 -27.40
N THR A 978 -17.52 35.38 -28.01
CA THR A 978 -18.22 36.45 -27.29
C THR A 978 -19.72 36.49 -27.61
N ALA A 979 -20.45 37.36 -26.91
CA ALA A 979 -21.83 37.73 -27.25
C ALA A 979 -22.03 38.18 -28.72
N LYS A 980 -20.97 38.69 -29.36
CA LYS A 980 -20.94 39.20 -30.74
C LYS A 980 -20.58 38.14 -31.78
N SER A 981 -20.01 37.00 -31.37
CA SER A 981 -19.66 35.91 -32.28
C SER A 981 -20.88 35.44 -33.09
N SER A 982 -20.65 34.99 -34.32
CA SER A 982 -21.72 34.54 -35.21
C SER A 982 -22.20 33.12 -34.86
N ARG A 983 -23.42 32.76 -35.28
CA ARG A 983 -23.93 31.39 -35.11
C ARG A 983 -23.01 30.37 -35.79
N VAL A 984 -22.57 30.65 -37.02
CA VAL A 984 -21.74 29.74 -37.83
C VAL A 984 -20.35 29.56 -37.21
N GLU A 985 -19.80 30.61 -36.61
CA GLU A 985 -18.54 30.57 -35.84
C GLU A 985 -18.68 29.69 -34.59
N VAL A 986 -19.76 29.82 -33.82
CA VAL A 986 -20.02 28.95 -32.64
C VAL A 986 -20.32 27.50 -33.05
N GLU A 987 -21.03 27.28 -34.16
CA GLU A 987 -21.24 25.96 -34.77
C GLU A 987 -19.89 25.32 -35.17
N ARG A 988 -19.02 26.08 -35.86
CA ARG A 988 -17.67 25.63 -36.25
C ARG A 988 -16.82 25.31 -35.03
N VAL A 989 -16.64 26.25 -34.11
CA VAL A 989 -15.69 26.14 -32.99
C VAL A 989 -16.09 25.03 -32.02
N LEU A 990 -17.37 24.92 -31.66
CA LEU A 990 -17.85 23.91 -30.73
C LEU A 990 -18.28 22.59 -31.41
N GLY A 991 -18.32 22.54 -32.74
CA GLY A 991 -18.79 21.38 -33.51
C GLY A 991 -20.22 20.94 -33.12
N CYS A 992 -21.09 21.91 -32.83
CA CYS A 992 -22.42 21.68 -32.25
C CYS A 992 -23.57 22.12 -33.17
N SER A 993 -24.77 21.59 -32.92
CA SER A 993 -25.96 21.91 -33.74
C SER A 993 -26.40 23.37 -33.56
N SER A 994 -27.12 23.92 -34.55
CA SER A 994 -27.63 25.29 -34.52
C SER A 994 -28.46 25.64 -33.29
N ARG A 995 -29.19 24.66 -32.74
CA ARG A 995 -29.96 24.82 -31.49
C ARG A 995 -29.04 24.93 -30.27
N GLN A 996 -27.88 24.28 -30.27
CA GLN A 996 -26.88 24.38 -29.21
C GLN A 996 -26.05 25.67 -29.35
N ALA A 997 -25.65 26.05 -30.57
CA ALA A 997 -24.95 27.30 -30.85
C ALA A 997 -25.78 28.52 -30.44
N ASN A 998 -27.08 28.57 -30.79
CA ASN A 998 -27.97 29.64 -30.35
C ASN A 998 -28.17 29.66 -28.82
N ARG A 999 -28.20 28.51 -28.14
CA ARG A 999 -28.23 28.45 -26.66
C ARG A 999 -26.94 29.02 -26.05
N MET A 1000 -25.78 28.69 -26.62
CA MET A 1000 -24.50 29.23 -26.17
C MET A 1000 -24.39 30.74 -26.42
N LEU A 1001 -24.81 31.25 -27.58
CA LEU A 1001 -24.86 32.68 -27.85
C LEU A 1001 -25.80 33.42 -26.89
N ASN A 1002 -26.97 32.86 -26.57
CA ASN A 1002 -27.88 33.46 -25.59
C ASN A 1002 -27.28 33.48 -24.18
N LYS A 1003 -26.50 32.45 -23.79
CA LYS A 1003 -25.75 32.45 -22.52
C LYS A 1003 -24.64 33.52 -22.52
N LEU A 1004 -23.87 33.63 -23.61
CA LEU A 1004 -22.83 34.66 -23.78
C LEU A 1004 -23.42 36.09 -23.79
N ARG A 1005 -24.67 36.26 -24.23
CA ARG A 1005 -25.44 37.52 -24.23
C ARG A 1005 -26.09 37.85 -22.88
N GLY A 1006 -25.60 37.29 -21.77
CA GLY A 1006 -26.08 37.58 -20.42
C GLY A 1006 -27.25 36.72 -19.93
N GLY A 1007 -27.66 35.69 -20.68
CA GLY A 1007 -28.60 34.64 -20.24
C GLY A 1007 -30.07 35.03 -20.19
N ASN A 1008 -30.40 36.27 -19.79
CA ASN A 1008 -31.76 36.78 -19.65
C ASN A 1008 -32.02 38.00 -20.54
N ILE A 1009 -32.36 37.77 -21.81
CA ILE A 1009 -33.41 38.58 -22.42
C ILE A 1009 -34.72 38.00 -21.90
N PRO A 1010 -35.54 38.73 -21.11
CA PRO A 1010 -36.81 38.21 -20.67
C PRO A 1010 -37.66 37.90 -21.89
N ARG A 1011 -38.00 36.62 -22.08
CA ARG A 1011 -38.94 36.21 -23.12
C ARG A 1011 -40.31 36.73 -22.75
N VAL A 1012 -40.69 37.85 -23.38
CA VAL A 1012 -42.08 38.32 -23.45
C VAL A 1012 -42.96 37.11 -23.71
N THR A 1013 -43.85 36.81 -22.77
CA THR A 1013 -44.57 35.54 -22.74
C THR A 1013 -45.48 35.41 -23.96
N PHE A 1014 -45.85 34.18 -24.35
CA PHE A 1014 -46.81 34.02 -25.45
C PHE A 1014 -48.13 34.76 -25.16
N ARG A 1015 -48.55 34.85 -23.88
CA ARG A 1015 -49.61 35.76 -23.42
C ARG A 1015 -49.38 37.21 -23.84
N GLU A 1016 -48.27 37.81 -23.41
CA GLU A 1016 -47.98 39.23 -23.70
C GLU A 1016 -47.81 39.50 -25.20
N GLN A 1017 -47.19 38.59 -25.95
CA GLN A 1017 -47.08 38.70 -27.42
C GLN A 1017 -48.45 38.60 -28.11
N ILE A 1018 -49.31 37.66 -27.70
CA ILE A 1018 -50.68 37.53 -28.24
C ILE A 1018 -51.50 38.79 -27.91
N LEU A 1019 -51.49 39.23 -26.65
CA LEU A 1019 -52.25 40.42 -26.22
C LEU A 1019 -51.77 41.69 -26.93
N SER A 1020 -50.44 41.84 -27.14
CA SER A 1020 -49.88 42.96 -27.92
C SER A 1020 -50.28 42.92 -29.39
N LEU A 1021 -50.37 41.73 -30.00
CA LEU A 1021 -50.82 41.60 -31.40
C LEU A 1021 -52.34 41.83 -31.55
N LEU A 1022 -53.14 41.52 -30.53
CA LEU A 1022 -54.59 41.72 -30.53
C LEU A 1022 -55.02 43.14 -30.10
N ALA A 1023 -54.09 43.97 -29.61
CA ALA A 1023 -54.33 45.39 -29.34
C ALA A 1023 -54.74 46.16 -30.62
N ASP A 1024 -54.17 45.79 -31.77
CA ASP A 1024 -54.51 46.31 -33.10
C ASP A 1024 -55.75 45.64 -33.74
N GLY A 1025 -56.62 45.02 -32.93
CA GLY A 1025 -57.88 44.39 -33.38
C GLY A 1025 -57.80 42.91 -33.72
N GLU A 1026 -58.74 42.42 -34.54
CA GLU A 1026 -58.83 41.00 -34.93
C GLU A 1026 -57.57 40.52 -35.66
N LYS A 1027 -56.98 39.39 -35.21
CA LYS A 1027 -55.90 38.68 -35.92
C LYS A 1027 -56.26 37.21 -36.16
N LYS A 1028 -55.83 36.66 -37.29
CA LYS A 1028 -55.93 35.23 -37.58
C LYS A 1028 -54.86 34.44 -36.83
N MET A 1029 -55.14 33.16 -36.55
CA MET A 1029 -54.15 32.23 -35.98
C MET A 1029 -52.90 32.11 -36.86
N ALA A 1030 -53.04 32.13 -38.19
CA ALA A 1030 -51.90 32.12 -39.12
C ALA A 1030 -51.04 33.39 -38.99
N GLU A 1031 -51.65 34.56 -38.84
CA GLU A 1031 -50.96 35.84 -38.66
C GLU A 1031 -50.20 35.87 -37.33
N MET A 1032 -50.83 35.43 -36.23
CA MET A 1032 -50.15 35.30 -34.93
C MET A 1032 -49.06 34.23 -34.93
N THR A 1033 -49.23 33.12 -35.67
CA THR A 1033 -48.21 32.07 -35.79
C THR A 1033 -47.01 32.51 -36.65
N ALA A 1034 -47.20 33.45 -37.57
CA ALA A 1034 -46.11 34.05 -38.34
C ALA A 1034 -45.41 35.20 -37.61
N ALA A 1035 -46.11 35.92 -36.73
CA ALA A 1035 -45.57 37.06 -35.97
C ALA A 1035 -44.90 36.67 -34.64
N ILE A 1036 -45.27 35.53 -34.03
CA ILE A 1036 -44.71 35.05 -32.77
C ILE A 1036 -43.61 34.02 -33.05
N ASP A 1037 -42.37 34.30 -32.60
CA ASP A 1037 -41.23 33.40 -32.76
C ASP A 1037 -41.31 32.20 -31.78
N GLY A 1038 -42.13 31.21 -32.15
CA GLY A 1038 -42.49 30.09 -31.29
C GLY A 1038 -43.03 28.88 -32.07
N HIS A 1039 -43.14 27.73 -31.38
CA HIS A 1039 -43.68 26.52 -32.00
C HIS A 1039 -45.20 26.65 -32.21
N PRO A 1040 -45.76 26.41 -33.41
CA PRO A 1040 -47.18 26.64 -33.71
C PRO A 1040 -48.16 25.98 -32.73
N GLN A 1041 -47.88 24.76 -32.28
CA GLN A 1041 -48.71 24.06 -31.29
C GLN A 1041 -48.67 24.69 -29.89
N ALA A 1042 -47.57 25.36 -29.51
CA ALA A 1042 -47.46 26.07 -28.23
C ALA A 1042 -48.26 27.38 -28.27
N ILE A 1043 -48.15 28.12 -29.38
CA ILE A 1043 -48.96 29.32 -29.65
C ILE A 1043 -50.46 28.95 -29.67
N HIS A 1044 -50.82 27.83 -30.31
CA HIS A 1044 -52.20 27.34 -30.32
C HIS A 1044 -52.72 26.95 -28.92
N LYS A 1045 -51.91 26.21 -28.13
CA LYS A 1045 -52.27 25.86 -26.74
C LYS A 1045 -52.47 27.12 -25.89
N GLU A 1046 -51.64 28.14 -26.07
CA GLU A 1046 -51.78 29.40 -25.35
C GLU A 1046 -53.01 30.18 -25.81
N LEU A 1047 -53.30 30.29 -27.11
CA LEU A 1047 -54.55 30.89 -27.61
C LEU A 1047 -55.79 30.21 -27.02
N VAL A 1048 -55.79 28.87 -26.94
CA VAL A 1048 -56.86 28.11 -26.28
C VAL A 1048 -56.93 28.40 -24.77
N ARG A 1049 -55.79 28.53 -24.08
CA ARG A 1049 -55.73 28.89 -22.66
C ARG A 1049 -56.30 30.29 -22.40
N LEU A 1050 -55.84 31.29 -23.16
CA LEU A 1050 -56.28 32.69 -23.06
C LEU A 1050 -57.77 32.84 -23.36
N THR A 1051 -58.28 32.11 -24.36
CA THR A 1051 -59.73 32.09 -24.66
C THR A 1051 -60.51 31.46 -23.50
N LYS A 1052 -60.01 30.38 -22.89
CA LYS A 1052 -60.68 29.70 -21.78
C LYS A 1052 -60.74 30.55 -20.50
N ILE A 1053 -59.80 31.46 -20.28
CA ILE A 1053 -59.79 32.38 -19.13
C ILE A 1053 -60.42 33.75 -19.42
N GLY A 1054 -60.95 33.96 -20.64
CA GLY A 1054 -61.61 35.21 -21.02
C GLY A 1054 -60.69 36.40 -21.28
N GLU A 1055 -59.37 36.21 -21.37
CA GLU A 1055 -58.42 37.29 -21.71
C GLU A 1055 -58.43 37.66 -23.19
N ILE A 1056 -58.92 36.76 -24.06
CA ILE A 1056 -59.16 37.00 -25.49
C ILE A 1056 -60.48 36.36 -25.91
N GLU A 1057 -61.17 36.96 -26.88
CA GLU A 1057 -62.40 36.42 -27.49
C GLU A 1057 -62.07 35.73 -28.82
N LYS A 1058 -62.78 34.63 -29.13
CA LYS A 1058 -62.66 33.91 -30.40
C LYS A 1058 -63.83 34.24 -31.31
N VAL A 1059 -63.73 35.37 -32.01
CA VAL A 1059 -64.80 35.97 -32.84
C VAL A 1059 -65.34 35.00 -33.91
N ARG A 1060 -64.45 34.18 -34.50
CA ARG A 1060 -64.80 33.18 -35.54
C ARG A 1060 -63.71 32.11 -35.64
N TRP A 1061 -63.94 31.07 -36.45
CA TRP A 1061 -62.97 29.97 -36.57
C TRP A 1061 -61.60 30.47 -37.05
N GLY A 1062 -60.56 30.26 -36.24
CA GLY A 1062 -59.21 30.73 -36.51
C GLY A 1062 -58.95 32.23 -36.33
N VAL A 1063 -59.87 33.01 -35.74
CA VAL A 1063 -59.71 34.46 -35.53
C VAL A 1063 -60.02 34.85 -34.09
N TYR A 1064 -59.20 35.74 -33.53
CA TYR A 1064 -59.23 36.15 -32.13
C TYR A 1064 -59.16 37.68 -32.02
N SER A 1065 -59.65 38.24 -30.91
CA SER A 1065 -59.57 39.66 -30.54
C SER A 1065 -59.39 39.81 -29.02
N LEU A 1066 -59.08 41.01 -28.54
CA LEU A 1066 -59.32 41.34 -27.12
C LEU A 1066 -60.84 41.38 -26.85
N PRO A 1067 -61.28 41.17 -25.59
CA PRO A 1067 -62.68 41.37 -25.20
C PRO A 1067 -63.09 42.83 -25.35
N LYS A 1068 -64.35 43.07 -25.76
CA LYS A 1068 -64.88 44.45 -25.78
C LYS A 1068 -65.15 44.88 -24.35
N ALA A 1069 -64.55 46.01 -23.93
CA ALA A 1069 -64.73 46.55 -22.59
C ALA A 1069 -66.22 46.66 -22.24
N SER A 1070 -66.62 45.94 -21.19
CA SER A 1070 -68.03 45.81 -20.81
C SER A 1070 -68.56 47.13 -20.25
N SER A 1071 -69.36 47.82 -21.06
CA SER A 1071 -70.24 48.89 -20.57
C SER A 1071 -71.18 48.28 -19.53
N SER A 1072 -71.06 48.73 -18.29
CA SER A 1072 -71.74 48.15 -17.12
C SER A 1072 -73.26 48.04 -17.28
N LYS A 1073 -73.78 46.82 -17.09
CA LYS A 1073 -75.15 46.52 -16.66
C LYS A 1073 -75.19 45.13 -16.00
#